data_AF-A0AAV2IS30-F1
#
_entry.id   AF-A0AAV2IS30-F1
#
_cell.length_a   1.000
_cell.length_b   1.000
_cell.length_c   1.000
_cell.angle_alpha   90.00
_cell.angle_beta   90.00
_cell.angle_gamma   90.00
#
_symmetry.space_group_name_H-M   'P 1'
#
loop_
_entity.id
_entity.type
_entity.pdbx_description
1 polymer ?
#
loop_
_entity_poly.entity_id
_entity_poly.type
_entity_poly.pdbx_seq_one_letter_code
_entity_poly.pdbx_strand_id
1 'polypeptide(L)'
;MSFEHSEKAIAQIQYEKKIQCLCEQLQDYQKQVDCIQDELERTRSRLNTCCREQEDLKRQLCQKDDTICCYESKLEDLAFEIKEKDKTNTRTIECLQEKVCKYHEQLQQKEAALIMCRNEVKSHLACMEEIKNDFSAELQQRDCLMKQMKEDLRRVYEDLKCRSDESCILERTIVDFKSRLHQCCCQLKEADSRVQCLQDKLQQMECQNNKERQGAQTELMESERKLAACCNDLCACQNEIRKLKRCIQERDEEIQNVTCDRNTLAREIQNDKQEICCLQERVNNLENDNKEICRLLQQKVKHIKELENMLCIKEEQLEQCQQCIDELNSKIRALNTTGPAGAGESESDDLSHQLKLCREKLKRTEQELEETKKKLEWAVQEMENMAKEIKRLNCELECARREICEKNSLIGDLERTIEHAEHDMECRMRRVDEQLQKYEREIKDKTHMIAECEEKCCRYQHALNDKEAELECTEQKLNRCNCELASVCCKNKELEEARNCLQSRYNELRAQYSELCEEYKMNRDQVQCLTVELNDTKRELGCTQRELEKTRGEVEDLRRALQEKEAAIYCLTEEKTSLASKVSSLQCRLEGETTSLTQQMADMKYHLEKEAEQLRNCVMELEEANANLSQKLSTTQRQLAQLEKCYYQKVDTLSRENEMMQTKIADKDDQLQAAKDCITLRDSEIMRLKLRLCSLDKCNSGLGPGPDCCVPMSGTHAMACETGNKCRRRSLSCGVSSSCTPQSNCSKWKVTSEQL
;
A
#
# COMPACT_ATOMS: atom_id res chain seq x y z
N MET A 1 163.11 117.38 -123.09
CA MET A 1 161.85 117.95 -122.54
C MET A 1 161.04 116.83 -121.91
N SER A 2 160.43 116.97 -120.73
CA SER A 2 160.57 118.08 -119.77
C SER A 2 160.34 117.60 -118.33
N PHE A 3 161.01 118.25 -117.38
CA PHE A 3 160.95 117.96 -115.94
C PHE A 3 159.79 118.74 -115.30
N GLU A 4 158.73 118.05 -114.86
CA GLU A 4 157.76 118.62 -113.90
C GLU A 4 156.78 117.59 -113.28
N HIS A 5 156.74 116.35 -113.77
CA HIS A 5 155.73 115.35 -113.38
C HIS A 5 156.15 114.36 -112.27
N SER A 6 157.36 114.49 -111.69
CA SER A 6 157.92 113.45 -110.79
C SER A 6 157.63 113.66 -109.30
N GLU A 7 157.63 114.90 -108.79
CA GLU A 7 157.60 115.13 -107.33
C GLU A 7 156.19 115.11 -106.72
N LYS A 8 155.16 115.54 -107.46
CA LYS A 8 153.77 115.57 -106.96
C LYS A 8 153.20 114.17 -106.65
N ALA A 9 153.69 113.13 -107.33
CA ALA A 9 153.25 111.75 -107.13
C ALA A 9 153.63 111.17 -105.74
N ILE A 10 154.73 111.63 -105.13
CA ILE A 10 155.22 111.08 -103.86
C ILE A 10 154.53 111.72 -102.65
N ALA A 11 154.23 113.02 -102.72
CA ALA A 11 153.57 113.76 -101.64
C ALA A 11 152.15 113.25 -101.36
N GLN A 12 151.41 112.85 -102.39
CA GLN A 12 150.02 112.38 -102.27
C GLN A 12 149.92 111.07 -101.47
N ILE A 13 150.84 110.12 -101.72
CA ILE A 13 150.91 108.80 -101.05
C ILE A 13 151.17 108.93 -99.53
N GLN A 14 151.82 110.01 -99.07
CA GLN A 14 152.07 110.22 -97.64
C GLN A 14 150.85 110.77 -96.88
N TYR A 15 149.99 111.56 -97.53
CA TYR A 15 148.78 112.08 -96.90
C TYR A 15 147.70 111.01 -96.73
N GLU A 16 147.51 110.13 -97.73
CA GLU A 16 146.54 109.03 -97.68
C GLU A 16 146.80 108.11 -96.48
N LYS A 17 148.06 107.71 -96.25
CA LYS A 17 148.46 106.88 -95.10
C LYS A 17 148.19 107.53 -93.74
N LYS A 18 148.24 108.87 -93.65
CA LYS A 18 147.98 109.58 -92.39
C LYS A 18 146.49 109.69 -92.07
N ILE A 19 145.64 109.80 -93.10
CA ILE A 19 144.18 109.75 -92.95
C ILE A 19 143.75 108.35 -92.51
N GLN A 20 144.28 107.30 -93.15
CA GLN A 20 143.89 105.92 -92.88
C GLN A 20 144.17 105.50 -91.42
N CYS A 21 145.34 105.84 -90.86
CA CYS A 21 145.67 105.57 -89.47
C CYS A 21 144.73 106.27 -88.46
N LEU A 22 144.25 107.49 -88.77
CA LEU A 22 143.27 108.20 -87.93
C LEU A 22 141.86 107.60 -88.04
N CYS A 23 141.48 107.08 -89.21
CA CYS A 23 140.25 106.32 -89.38
C CYS A 23 140.28 105.00 -88.60
N GLU A 24 141.41 104.31 -88.55
CA GLU A 24 141.61 103.09 -87.76
C GLU A 24 141.47 103.36 -86.25
N GLN A 25 142.08 104.43 -85.73
CA GLN A 25 141.89 104.83 -84.32
C GLN A 25 140.44 105.17 -83.97
N LEU A 26 139.71 105.87 -84.85
CA LEU A 26 138.28 106.15 -84.63
C LEU A 26 137.42 104.89 -84.70
N GLN A 27 137.75 103.92 -85.56
CA GLN A 27 137.07 102.62 -85.57
C GLN A 27 137.29 101.84 -84.27
N ASP A 28 138.50 101.84 -83.70
CA ASP A 28 138.77 101.10 -82.47
C ASP A 28 138.14 101.75 -81.23
N TYR A 29 138.03 103.09 -81.18
CA TYR A 29 137.22 103.74 -80.15
C TYR A 29 135.71 103.45 -80.31
N GLN A 30 135.18 103.39 -81.53
CA GLN A 30 133.78 103.00 -81.75
C GLN A 30 133.52 101.57 -81.24
N LYS A 31 134.39 100.60 -81.57
CA LYS A 31 134.28 99.21 -81.08
C LYS A 31 134.29 99.12 -79.54
N GLN A 32 135.06 99.98 -78.85
CA GLN A 32 135.07 100.02 -77.39
C GLN A 32 133.75 100.57 -76.82
N VAL A 33 133.18 101.61 -77.43
CA VAL A 33 131.86 102.16 -77.05
C VAL A 33 130.76 101.12 -77.26
N ASP A 34 130.74 100.47 -78.44
CA ASP A 34 129.77 99.42 -78.78
C ASP A 34 129.82 98.26 -77.76
N CYS A 35 131.03 97.80 -77.42
CA CYS A 35 131.23 96.70 -76.48
C CYS A 35 130.76 97.04 -75.04
N ILE A 36 130.98 98.29 -74.59
CA ILE A 36 130.50 98.78 -73.28
C ILE A 36 128.97 98.91 -73.26
N GLN A 37 128.34 99.35 -74.36
CA GLN A 37 126.88 99.36 -74.48
C GLN A 37 126.31 97.94 -74.38
N ASP A 38 126.92 96.97 -75.06
CA ASP A 38 126.55 95.56 -75.02
C ASP A 38 126.59 94.97 -73.59
N GLU A 39 127.65 95.26 -72.81
CA GLU A 39 127.73 94.84 -71.41
C GLU A 39 126.71 95.54 -70.50
N LEU A 40 126.41 96.82 -70.75
CA LEU A 40 125.42 97.59 -70.00
C LEU A 40 124.00 97.06 -70.25
N GLU A 41 123.67 96.69 -71.50
CA GLU A 41 122.38 96.08 -71.83
C GLU A 41 122.23 94.66 -71.28
N ARG A 42 123.27 93.82 -71.35
CA ARG A 42 123.29 92.51 -70.66
C ARG A 42 123.06 92.65 -69.16
N THR A 43 123.67 93.67 -68.53
CA THR A 43 123.51 93.95 -67.10
C THR A 43 122.10 94.45 -66.76
N ARG A 44 121.52 95.34 -67.57
CA ARG A 44 120.10 95.73 -67.47
C ARG A 44 119.16 94.53 -67.60
N SER A 45 119.41 93.63 -68.55
CA SER A 45 118.60 92.44 -68.77
C SER A 45 118.61 91.52 -67.53
N ARG A 46 119.78 91.28 -66.93
CA ARG A 46 119.91 90.52 -65.68
C ARG A 46 119.18 91.17 -64.51
N LEU A 47 119.28 92.49 -64.35
CA LEU A 47 118.57 93.23 -63.29
C LEU A 47 117.04 93.10 -63.46
N ASN A 48 116.53 93.27 -64.69
CA ASN A 48 115.11 93.10 -65.01
C ASN A 48 114.61 91.67 -64.71
N THR A 49 115.44 90.64 -64.90
CA THR A 49 115.09 89.26 -64.54
C THR A 49 114.96 89.11 -63.02
N CYS A 50 115.96 89.54 -62.24
CA CYS A 50 115.90 89.41 -60.77
C CYS A 50 114.78 90.25 -60.13
N CYS A 51 114.40 91.39 -60.72
CA CYS A 51 113.22 92.13 -60.26
C CYS A 51 111.91 91.35 -60.45
N ARG A 52 111.76 90.60 -61.56
CA ARG A 52 110.59 89.72 -61.78
C ARG A 52 110.58 88.55 -60.79
N GLU A 53 111.72 87.89 -60.59
CA GLU A 53 111.88 86.83 -59.59
C GLU A 53 111.51 87.32 -58.17
N GLN A 54 111.90 88.54 -57.81
CA GLN A 54 111.54 89.16 -56.54
C GLN A 54 110.04 89.47 -56.41
N GLU A 55 109.37 89.90 -57.48
CA GLU A 55 107.92 90.08 -57.47
C GLU A 55 107.17 88.75 -57.36
N ASP A 56 107.60 87.71 -58.09
CA ASP A 56 106.94 86.40 -58.06
C ASP A 56 107.14 85.68 -56.71
N LEU A 57 108.29 85.83 -56.06
CA LEU A 57 108.48 85.37 -54.69
C LEU A 57 107.60 86.14 -53.69
N LYS A 58 107.39 87.45 -53.88
CA LYS A 58 106.42 88.22 -53.07
C LYS A 58 104.97 87.76 -53.29
N ARG A 59 104.57 87.51 -54.54
CA ARG A 59 103.25 86.94 -54.87
C ARG A 59 103.04 85.58 -54.20
N GLN A 60 104.05 84.71 -54.24
CA GLN A 60 104.00 83.41 -53.57
C GLN A 60 103.91 83.54 -52.04
N LEU A 61 104.62 84.48 -51.42
CA LEU A 61 104.52 84.73 -49.98
C LEU A 61 103.11 85.16 -49.56
N CYS A 62 102.54 86.19 -50.22
CA CYS A 62 101.17 86.61 -49.93
C CYS A 62 100.15 85.48 -50.12
N GLN A 63 100.29 84.67 -51.18
CA GLN A 63 99.44 83.48 -51.36
C GLN A 63 99.58 82.46 -50.21
N LYS A 64 100.76 82.32 -49.58
CA LYS A 64 100.93 81.44 -48.42
C LYS A 64 100.29 82.03 -47.17
N ASP A 65 100.43 83.33 -46.94
CA ASP A 65 99.78 84.01 -45.81
C ASP A 65 98.25 83.95 -45.93
N ASP A 66 97.70 84.23 -47.12
CA ASP A 66 96.27 84.04 -47.44
C ASP A 66 95.81 82.59 -47.17
N THR A 67 96.66 81.60 -47.51
CA THR A 67 96.37 80.19 -47.25
C THR A 67 96.36 79.87 -45.75
N ILE A 68 97.25 80.47 -44.96
CA ILE A 68 97.34 80.28 -43.49
C ILE A 68 96.11 80.88 -42.82
N CYS A 69 95.74 82.13 -43.11
CA CYS A 69 94.51 82.75 -42.62
C CYS A 69 93.26 81.89 -42.95
N CYS A 70 93.25 81.29 -44.15
CA CYS A 70 92.18 80.40 -44.59
C CYS A 70 92.19 79.01 -43.91
N TYR A 71 93.27 78.61 -43.23
CA TYR A 71 93.30 77.44 -42.35
C TYR A 71 93.00 77.80 -40.90
N GLU A 72 93.44 78.96 -40.41
CA GLU A 72 93.13 79.46 -39.06
C GLU A 72 91.62 79.66 -38.90
N SER A 73 90.95 80.32 -39.86
CA SER A 73 89.48 80.43 -39.89
C SER A 73 88.81 79.06 -39.82
N LYS A 74 89.29 78.05 -40.57
CA LYS A 74 88.73 76.70 -40.55
C LYS A 74 88.96 75.97 -39.23
N LEU A 75 90.03 76.28 -38.50
CA LEU A 75 90.29 75.74 -37.17
C LEU A 75 89.39 76.40 -36.13
N GLU A 76 89.07 77.69 -36.26
CA GLU A 76 88.06 78.35 -35.43
C GLU A 76 86.65 77.81 -35.72
N ASP A 77 86.28 77.64 -37.00
CA ASP A 77 85.02 77.00 -37.42
C ASP A 77 84.88 75.59 -36.83
N LEU A 78 85.92 74.75 -36.97
CA LEU A 78 85.93 73.39 -36.40
C LEU A 78 85.88 73.41 -34.86
N ALA A 79 86.56 74.36 -34.20
CA ALA A 79 86.49 74.50 -32.75
C ALA A 79 85.11 74.99 -32.26
N PHE A 80 84.38 75.74 -33.08
CA PHE A 80 82.99 76.11 -32.84
C PHE A 80 82.05 74.92 -33.08
N GLU A 81 82.19 74.19 -34.19
CA GLU A 81 81.43 72.96 -34.45
C GLU A 81 81.61 71.93 -33.34
N ILE A 82 82.83 71.70 -32.86
CA ILE A 82 83.11 70.80 -31.74
C ILE A 82 82.41 71.27 -30.46
N LYS A 83 82.37 72.58 -30.17
CA LYS A 83 81.65 73.11 -29.01
C LYS A 83 80.12 72.97 -29.12
N GLU A 84 79.52 73.13 -30.30
CA GLU A 84 78.09 72.84 -30.49
C GLU A 84 77.78 71.34 -30.51
N LYS A 85 78.70 70.50 -31.01
CA LYS A 85 78.65 69.03 -30.88
C LYS A 85 78.66 68.62 -29.40
N ASP A 86 79.54 69.17 -28.59
CA ASP A 86 79.58 68.87 -27.14
C ASP A 86 78.34 69.38 -26.41
N LYS A 87 77.83 70.58 -26.72
CA LYS A 87 76.54 71.05 -26.16
C LYS A 87 75.37 70.14 -26.54
N THR A 88 75.32 69.66 -27.78
CA THR A 88 74.25 68.76 -28.24
C THR A 88 74.41 67.34 -27.72
N ASN A 89 75.64 66.84 -27.56
CA ASN A 89 75.95 65.59 -26.87
C ASN A 89 75.52 65.66 -25.40
N THR A 90 75.90 66.71 -24.66
CA THR A 90 75.52 66.90 -23.25
C THR A 90 73.99 66.95 -23.08
N ARG A 91 73.28 67.75 -23.88
CA ARG A 91 71.79 67.76 -23.89
C ARG A 91 71.19 66.38 -24.20
N THR A 92 71.84 65.59 -25.06
CA THR A 92 71.40 64.24 -25.39
C THR A 92 71.64 63.28 -24.21
N ILE A 93 72.77 63.39 -23.52
CA ILE A 93 73.10 62.62 -22.31
C ILE A 93 72.14 62.98 -21.17
N GLU A 94 71.87 64.27 -20.92
CA GLU A 94 70.89 64.75 -19.95
C GLU A 94 69.49 64.21 -20.24
N CYS A 95 69.05 64.27 -21.51
CA CYS A 95 67.76 63.70 -21.94
C CYS A 95 67.69 62.17 -21.79
N LEU A 96 68.81 61.45 -22.00
CA LEU A 96 68.89 60.01 -21.77
C LEU A 96 68.91 59.66 -20.29
N GLN A 97 69.61 60.43 -19.45
CA GLN A 97 69.60 60.29 -17.99
C GLN A 97 68.20 60.53 -17.42
N GLU A 98 67.52 61.59 -17.84
CA GLU A 98 66.15 61.89 -17.43
C GLU A 98 65.17 60.76 -17.83
N LYS A 99 65.33 60.18 -19.03
CA LYS A 99 64.58 59.00 -19.47
C LYS A 99 64.90 57.76 -18.62
N VAL A 100 66.16 57.51 -18.29
CA VAL A 100 66.58 56.39 -17.43
C VAL A 100 65.98 56.52 -16.03
N CYS A 101 66.01 57.72 -15.43
CA CYS A 101 65.36 57.98 -14.15
C CYS A 101 63.85 57.72 -14.22
N LYS A 102 63.15 58.28 -15.21
CA LYS A 102 61.70 58.07 -15.40
C LYS A 102 61.34 56.59 -15.62
N TYR A 103 62.15 55.84 -16.36
CA TYR A 103 61.93 54.40 -16.52
C TYR A 103 62.27 53.61 -15.25
N HIS A 104 63.23 54.04 -14.43
CA HIS A 104 63.52 53.42 -13.14
C HIS A 104 62.40 53.65 -12.12
N GLU A 105 61.88 54.87 -12.03
CA GLU A 105 60.70 55.21 -11.21
C GLU A 105 59.46 54.39 -11.65
N GLN A 106 59.22 54.28 -12.96
CA GLN A 106 58.15 53.43 -13.50
C GLN A 106 58.37 51.95 -13.19
N LEU A 107 59.60 51.44 -13.29
CA LEU A 107 59.94 50.06 -12.92
C LEU A 107 59.62 49.81 -11.44
N GLN A 108 60.13 50.65 -10.53
CA GLN A 108 59.86 50.54 -9.09
C GLN A 108 58.34 50.59 -8.79
N GLN A 109 57.60 51.47 -9.47
CA GLN A 109 56.14 51.55 -9.30
C GLN A 109 55.43 50.26 -9.75
N LYS A 110 55.89 49.63 -10.86
CA LYS A 110 55.34 48.35 -11.32
C LYS A 110 55.77 47.18 -10.43
N GLU A 111 56.99 47.18 -9.91
CA GLU A 111 57.46 46.18 -8.93
C GLU A 111 56.66 46.26 -7.63
N ALA A 112 56.43 47.47 -7.09
CA ALA A 112 55.58 47.68 -5.92
C ALA A 112 54.14 47.17 -6.14
N ALA A 113 53.54 47.49 -7.29
CA ALA A 113 52.21 47.00 -7.66
C ALA A 113 52.18 45.46 -7.80
N LEU A 114 53.19 44.85 -8.41
CA LEU A 114 53.32 43.40 -8.51
C LEU A 114 53.50 42.72 -7.14
N ILE A 115 54.20 43.37 -6.19
CA ILE A 115 54.33 42.88 -4.81
C ILE A 115 52.97 42.95 -4.08
N MET A 116 52.19 44.02 -4.27
CA MET A 116 50.83 44.13 -3.73
C MET A 116 49.93 43.00 -4.27
N CYS A 117 49.81 42.87 -5.60
CA CYS A 117 48.98 41.83 -6.20
C CYS A 117 49.45 40.40 -5.84
N ARG A 118 50.76 40.18 -5.69
CA ARG A 118 51.29 38.89 -5.21
C ARG A 118 50.89 38.58 -3.77
N ASN A 119 50.77 39.60 -2.91
CA ASN A 119 50.33 39.43 -1.53
C ASN A 119 48.80 39.31 -1.42
N GLU A 120 48.04 40.03 -2.24
CA GLU A 120 46.59 39.87 -2.40
C GLU A 120 46.25 38.44 -2.85
N VAL A 121 46.91 37.91 -3.88
CA VAL A 121 46.72 36.53 -4.35
C VAL A 121 47.07 35.50 -3.28
N LYS A 122 48.14 35.70 -2.50
CA LYS A 122 48.45 34.83 -1.34
C LYS A 122 47.34 34.87 -0.27
N SER A 123 46.82 36.06 0.04
CA SER A 123 45.75 36.24 1.02
C SER A 123 44.47 35.53 0.58
N HIS A 124 44.09 35.69 -0.70
CA HIS A 124 42.95 34.98 -1.28
C HIS A 124 43.15 33.46 -1.31
N LEU A 125 44.36 32.96 -1.60
CA LEU A 125 44.65 31.52 -1.53
C LEU A 125 44.50 30.97 -0.10
N ALA A 126 45.04 31.67 0.91
CA ALA A 126 44.90 31.26 2.32
C ALA A 126 43.42 31.25 2.75
N CYS A 127 42.66 32.30 2.45
CA CYS A 127 41.23 32.37 2.74
C CYS A 127 40.42 31.27 2.02
N MET A 128 40.78 30.92 0.78
CA MET A 128 40.16 29.79 0.06
C MET A 128 40.53 28.42 0.66
N GLU A 129 41.72 28.28 1.26
CA GLU A 129 42.11 27.08 2.01
C GLU A 129 41.38 26.97 3.36
N GLU A 130 41.19 28.09 4.08
CA GLU A 130 40.36 28.17 5.29
C GLU A 130 38.91 27.75 5.00
N ILE A 131 38.26 28.39 4.01
CA ILE A 131 36.88 28.07 3.58
C ILE A 131 36.74 26.60 3.16
N LYS A 132 37.74 26.05 2.47
CA LYS A 132 37.78 24.62 2.09
C LYS A 132 37.86 23.70 3.32
N ASN A 133 38.65 24.07 4.34
CA ASN A 133 38.78 23.30 5.56
C ASN A 133 37.48 23.35 6.39
N ASP A 134 36.83 24.50 6.47
CA ASP A 134 35.52 24.67 7.13
C ASP A 134 34.44 23.80 6.47
N PHE A 135 34.32 23.83 5.13
CA PHE A 135 33.40 22.93 4.41
C PHE A 135 33.75 21.45 4.62
N SER A 136 35.03 21.09 4.71
CA SER A 136 35.45 19.71 5.01
C SER A 136 35.04 19.27 6.43
N ALA A 137 35.12 20.18 7.41
CA ALA A 137 34.67 19.93 8.77
C ALA A 137 33.14 19.83 8.87
N GLU A 138 32.40 20.70 8.18
CA GLU A 138 30.94 20.67 8.12
C GLU A 138 30.42 19.37 7.46
N LEU A 139 31.06 18.93 6.38
CA LEU A 139 30.76 17.64 5.73
C LEU A 139 31.02 16.47 6.68
N GLN A 140 32.16 16.44 7.38
CA GLN A 140 32.48 15.40 8.36
C GLN A 140 31.48 15.39 9.54
N GLN A 141 31.02 16.56 10.00
CA GLN A 141 29.99 16.68 11.03
C GLN A 141 28.65 16.12 10.55
N ARG A 142 28.21 16.47 9.33
CA ARG A 142 27.00 15.93 8.70
C ARG A 142 27.08 14.41 8.53
N ASP A 143 28.23 13.87 8.15
CA ASP A 143 28.47 12.42 8.05
C ASP A 143 28.34 11.70 9.40
N CYS A 144 28.85 12.30 10.48
CA CYS A 144 28.67 11.77 11.83
C CYS A 144 27.20 11.80 12.27
N LEU A 145 26.48 12.90 12.02
CA LEU A 145 25.05 13.01 12.31
C LEU A 145 24.22 11.99 11.49
N MET A 146 24.52 11.80 10.20
CA MET A 146 23.86 10.78 9.37
C MET A 146 24.13 9.35 9.86
N LYS A 147 25.33 9.06 10.41
CA LYS A 147 25.63 7.76 11.04
C LYS A 147 24.81 7.58 12.31
N GLN A 148 24.73 8.60 13.16
CA GLN A 148 23.91 8.56 14.38
C GLN A 148 22.42 8.35 14.05
N MET A 149 21.84 9.13 13.14
CA MET A 149 20.43 8.99 12.76
C MET A 149 20.10 7.60 12.17
N LYS A 150 21.04 6.96 11.47
CA LYS A 150 20.89 5.57 10.99
C LYS A 150 20.94 4.53 12.12
N GLU A 151 21.69 4.81 13.18
CA GLU A 151 21.77 3.94 14.36
C GLU A 151 20.50 4.07 15.22
N ASP A 152 20.06 5.29 15.49
CA ASP A 152 18.84 5.56 16.24
C ASP A 152 17.58 5.06 15.50
N LEU A 153 17.55 5.17 14.17
CA LEU A 153 16.50 4.54 13.35
C LEU A 153 16.50 3.01 13.48
N ARG A 154 17.67 2.34 13.55
CA ARG A 154 17.73 0.88 13.72
C ARG A 154 17.17 0.46 15.09
N ARG A 155 17.56 1.17 16.15
CA ARG A 155 17.02 0.95 17.51
C ARG A 155 15.51 1.07 17.55
N VAL A 156 14.93 2.10 16.92
CA VAL A 156 13.48 2.28 16.83
C VAL A 156 12.80 1.12 16.07
N TYR A 157 13.42 0.57 15.03
CA TYR A 157 12.90 -0.63 14.35
C TYR A 157 12.98 -1.89 15.23
N GLU A 158 14.04 -2.05 16.02
CA GLU A 158 14.23 -3.17 16.94
C GLU A 158 13.23 -3.09 18.11
N ASP A 159 13.05 -1.92 18.73
CA ASP A 159 12.04 -1.65 19.76
C ASP A 159 10.61 -1.89 19.25
N LEU A 160 10.29 -1.42 18.03
CA LEU A 160 8.99 -1.63 17.40
C LEU A 160 8.70 -3.12 17.18
N LYS A 161 9.72 -3.89 16.77
CA LYS A 161 9.61 -5.34 16.60
C LYS A 161 9.35 -6.04 17.93
N CYS A 162 10.14 -5.73 18.98
CA CYS A 162 9.93 -6.29 20.31
C CYS A 162 8.50 -6.04 20.82
N ARG A 163 7.98 -4.82 20.66
CA ARG A 163 6.58 -4.48 21.01
C ARG A 163 5.54 -5.22 20.17
N SER A 164 5.83 -5.52 18.90
CA SER A 164 4.96 -6.34 18.05
C SER A 164 4.91 -7.80 18.53
N ASP A 165 6.06 -8.35 18.94
CA ASP A 165 6.14 -9.71 19.49
C ASP A 165 5.45 -9.80 20.87
N GLU A 166 5.59 -8.78 21.72
CA GLU A 166 4.84 -8.63 22.98
C GLU A 166 3.32 -8.55 22.74
N SER A 167 2.87 -7.73 21.78
CA SER A 167 1.44 -7.63 21.42
C SER A 167 0.86 -8.98 21.00
N CYS A 168 1.60 -9.75 20.19
CA CYS A 168 1.17 -11.08 19.77
C CYS A 168 1.06 -12.08 20.95
N ILE A 169 1.91 -11.96 21.99
CA ILE A 169 1.82 -12.77 23.21
C ILE A 169 0.59 -12.37 24.04
N LEU A 170 0.33 -11.06 24.17
CA LEU A 170 -0.86 -10.54 24.88
C LEU A 170 -2.17 -10.93 24.19
N GLU A 171 -2.22 -10.87 22.85
CA GLU A 171 -3.39 -11.31 22.06
C GLU A 171 -3.73 -12.79 22.29
N ARG A 172 -2.72 -13.67 22.25
CA ARG A 172 -2.90 -15.11 22.57
C ARG A 172 -3.41 -15.30 23.99
N THR A 173 -2.82 -14.58 24.95
CA THR A 173 -3.22 -14.62 26.37
C THR A 173 -4.68 -14.19 26.56
N ILE A 174 -5.14 -13.17 25.82
CA ILE A 174 -6.55 -12.71 25.81
C ILE A 174 -7.48 -13.77 25.20
N VAL A 175 -7.05 -14.49 24.15
CA VAL A 175 -7.81 -15.60 23.56
C VAL A 175 -7.95 -16.75 24.55
N ASP A 176 -6.88 -17.13 25.25
CA ASP A 176 -6.90 -18.17 26.28
C ASP A 176 -7.81 -17.80 27.46
N PHE A 177 -7.79 -16.55 27.93
CA PHE A 177 -8.72 -16.09 28.96
C PHE A 177 -10.18 -16.10 28.48
N LYS A 178 -10.47 -15.72 27.23
CA LYS A 178 -11.83 -15.81 26.65
C LYS A 178 -12.31 -17.26 26.54
N SER A 179 -11.42 -18.18 26.15
CA SER A 179 -11.68 -19.63 26.11
C SER A 179 -12.05 -20.17 27.49
N ARG A 180 -11.24 -19.88 28.52
CA ARG A 180 -11.49 -20.31 29.90
C ARG A 180 -12.77 -19.69 30.48
N LEU A 181 -13.04 -18.41 30.20
CA LEU A 181 -14.29 -17.75 30.62
C LEU A 181 -15.52 -18.44 30.02
N HIS A 182 -15.48 -18.76 28.72
CA HIS A 182 -16.56 -19.48 28.05
C HIS A 182 -16.79 -20.87 28.66
N GLN A 183 -15.72 -21.61 28.96
CA GLN A 183 -15.80 -22.91 29.66
C GLN A 183 -16.48 -22.79 31.04
N CYS A 184 -16.09 -21.79 31.85
CA CYS A 184 -16.73 -21.53 33.14
C CYS A 184 -18.22 -21.17 32.99
N CYS A 185 -18.59 -20.38 31.99
CA CYS A 185 -20.00 -20.04 31.71
C CYS A 185 -20.83 -21.27 31.28
N CYS A 186 -20.24 -22.27 30.63
CA CYS A 186 -20.91 -23.54 30.34
C CYS A 186 -21.10 -24.38 31.61
N GLN A 187 -20.06 -24.51 32.43
CA GLN A 187 -20.12 -25.24 33.71
C GLN A 187 -21.13 -24.63 34.69
N LEU A 188 -21.28 -23.30 34.69
CA LEU A 188 -22.30 -22.59 35.48
C LEU A 188 -23.71 -23.01 35.05
N LYS A 189 -24.02 -22.97 33.75
CA LYS A 189 -25.33 -23.40 33.22
C LYS A 189 -25.65 -24.86 33.53
N GLU A 190 -24.64 -25.74 33.50
CA GLU A 190 -24.78 -27.13 33.95
C GLU A 190 -25.05 -27.23 35.46
N ALA A 191 -24.47 -26.34 36.28
CA ALA A 191 -24.75 -26.27 37.72
C ALA A 191 -26.19 -25.77 37.97
N ASP A 192 -26.60 -24.67 37.35
CA ASP A 192 -27.96 -24.12 37.44
C ASP A 192 -29.03 -25.17 37.06
N SER A 193 -28.79 -25.89 35.95
CA SER A 193 -29.67 -26.98 35.49
C SER A 193 -29.76 -28.14 36.50
N ARG A 194 -28.68 -28.42 37.24
CA ARG A 194 -28.68 -29.42 38.33
C ARG A 194 -29.39 -28.89 39.58
N VAL A 195 -29.24 -27.61 39.91
CA VAL A 195 -29.95 -26.97 41.04
C VAL A 195 -31.46 -26.98 40.81
N GLN A 196 -31.94 -26.62 39.61
CA GLN A 196 -33.37 -26.69 39.27
C GLN A 196 -33.92 -28.12 39.44
N CYS A 197 -33.25 -29.12 38.87
CA CYS A 197 -33.66 -30.53 38.99
C CYS A 197 -33.67 -31.04 40.45
N LEU A 198 -32.84 -30.47 41.33
CA LEU A 198 -32.86 -30.75 42.76
C LEU A 198 -34.00 -30.02 43.50
N GLN A 199 -34.32 -28.78 43.12
CA GLN A 199 -35.49 -28.04 43.64
C GLN A 199 -36.81 -28.72 43.26
N ASP A 200 -36.96 -29.14 42.01
CA ASP A 200 -38.14 -29.86 41.52
C ASP A 200 -38.37 -31.16 42.32
N LYS A 201 -37.28 -31.90 42.60
CA LYS A 201 -37.31 -33.10 43.45
C LYS A 201 -37.61 -32.78 44.91
N LEU A 202 -37.10 -31.67 45.45
CA LEU A 202 -37.40 -31.26 46.82
C LEU A 202 -38.92 -31.01 46.98
N GLN A 203 -39.51 -30.22 46.09
CA GLN A 203 -40.95 -29.95 46.07
C GLN A 203 -41.78 -31.23 45.90
N GLN A 204 -41.32 -32.17 45.07
CA GLN A 204 -41.97 -33.47 44.91
C GLN A 204 -41.97 -34.27 46.23
N MET A 205 -40.85 -34.31 46.95
CA MET A 205 -40.73 -34.98 48.24
C MET A 205 -41.53 -34.29 49.35
N GLU A 206 -41.56 -32.95 49.38
CA GLU A 206 -42.39 -32.17 50.31
C GLU A 206 -43.89 -32.39 50.06
N CYS A 207 -44.32 -32.46 48.79
CA CYS A 207 -45.69 -32.80 48.42
C CYS A 207 -46.06 -34.22 48.86
N GLN A 208 -45.15 -35.18 48.68
CA GLN A 208 -45.36 -36.58 49.08
C GLN A 208 -45.46 -36.73 50.60
N ASN A 209 -44.50 -36.17 51.35
CA ASN A 209 -44.48 -36.18 52.81
C ASN A 209 -45.74 -35.52 53.41
N ASN A 210 -46.24 -34.43 52.80
CA ASN A 210 -47.50 -33.82 53.25
C ASN A 210 -48.73 -34.72 53.04
N LYS A 211 -48.77 -35.54 51.97
CA LYS A 211 -49.85 -36.53 51.77
C LYS A 211 -49.76 -37.67 52.77
N GLU A 212 -48.55 -38.19 53.02
CA GLU A 212 -48.30 -39.25 54.00
C GLU A 212 -48.67 -38.80 55.41
N ARG A 213 -48.29 -37.57 55.78
CA ARG A 213 -48.68 -36.92 57.05
C ARG A 213 -50.19 -36.75 57.18
N GLN A 214 -50.91 -36.37 56.11
CA GLN A 214 -52.38 -36.31 56.12
C GLN A 214 -53.01 -37.70 56.28
N GLY A 215 -52.49 -38.72 55.58
CA GLY A 215 -52.94 -40.10 55.71
C GLY A 215 -52.80 -40.62 57.14
N ALA A 216 -51.60 -40.53 57.70
CA ALA A 216 -51.32 -40.92 59.09
C ALA A 216 -52.18 -40.16 60.11
N GLN A 217 -52.47 -38.87 59.88
CA GLN A 217 -53.38 -38.09 60.72
C GLN A 217 -54.83 -38.60 60.64
N THR A 218 -55.30 -39.01 59.45
CA THR A 218 -56.64 -39.61 59.30
C THR A 218 -56.75 -41.00 59.94
N GLU A 219 -55.72 -41.84 59.80
CA GLU A 219 -55.64 -43.15 60.46
C GLU A 219 -55.61 -43.02 61.99
N LEU A 220 -54.84 -42.05 62.52
CA LEU A 220 -54.80 -41.74 63.95
C LEU A 220 -56.20 -41.38 64.47
N MET A 221 -56.89 -40.41 63.85
CA MET A 221 -58.24 -40.02 64.24
C MET A 221 -59.26 -41.18 64.16
N GLU A 222 -59.09 -42.12 63.24
CA GLU A 222 -59.95 -43.31 63.19
C GLU A 222 -59.61 -44.32 64.30
N SER A 223 -58.32 -44.47 64.64
CA SER A 223 -57.88 -45.30 65.76
C SER A 223 -58.35 -44.76 67.12
N GLU A 224 -58.33 -43.42 67.31
CA GLU A 224 -58.85 -42.75 68.50
C GLU A 224 -60.36 -42.96 68.66
N ARG A 225 -61.14 -42.86 67.57
CA ARG A 225 -62.58 -43.16 67.59
C ARG A 225 -62.87 -44.61 67.97
N LYS A 226 -62.09 -45.56 67.43
CA LYS A 226 -62.20 -46.99 67.79
C LYS A 226 -61.86 -47.23 69.26
N LEU A 227 -60.79 -46.62 69.76
CA LEU A 227 -60.38 -46.72 71.16
C LEU A 227 -61.46 -46.15 72.10
N ALA A 228 -62.01 -44.97 71.77
CA ALA A 228 -63.09 -44.33 72.53
C ALA A 228 -64.36 -45.20 72.58
N ALA A 229 -64.73 -45.84 71.46
CA ALA A 229 -65.84 -46.81 71.45
C ALA A 229 -65.57 -47.98 72.40
N CYS A 230 -64.41 -48.64 72.31
CA CYS A 230 -64.05 -49.74 73.21
C CYS A 230 -64.01 -49.33 74.70
N CYS A 231 -63.60 -48.11 75.01
CA CYS A 231 -63.65 -47.57 76.38
C CYS A 231 -65.09 -47.38 76.89
N ASN A 232 -66.01 -46.94 76.03
CA ASN A 232 -67.44 -46.83 76.37
C ASN A 232 -68.07 -48.22 76.59
N ASP A 233 -67.78 -49.19 75.72
CA ASP A 233 -68.25 -50.57 75.85
C ASP A 233 -67.72 -51.22 77.14
N LEU A 234 -66.44 -51.01 77.46
CA LEU A 234 -65.85 -51.48 78.71
C LEU A 234 -66.52 -50.85 79.94
N CYS A 235 -66.85 -49.56 79.88
CA CYS A 235 -67.60 -48.87 80.95
C CYS A 235 -69.01 -49.47 81.12
N ALA A 236 -69.72 -49.76 80.03
CA ALA A 236 -71.02 -50.44 80.05
C ALA A 236 -70.91 -51.83 80.67
N CYS A 237 -69.92 -52.64 80.28
CA CYS A 237 -69.67 -53.95 80.88
C CYS A 237 -69.35 -53.87 82.39
N GLN A 238 -68.54 -52.89 82.83
CA GLN A 238 -68.28 -52.67 84.25
C GLN A 238 -69.54 -52.23 85.02
N ASN A 239 -70.41 -51.43 84.41
CA ASN A 239 -71.68 -51.03 84.99
C ASN A 239 -72.59 -52.25 85.20
N GLU A 240 -72.63 -53.18 84.25
CA GLU A 240 -73.40 -54.43 84.37
C GLU A 240 -72.83 -55.38 85.43
N ILE A 241 -71.50 -55.53 85.49
CA ILE A 241 -70.83 -56.27 86.58
C ILE A 241 -71.16 -55.66 87.95
N ARG A 242 -71.27 -54.32 88.05
CA ARG A 242 -71.68 -53.60 89.28
C ARG A 242 -73.20 -53.67 89.58
N LYS A 243 -74.03 -54.14 88.65
CA LYS A 243 -75.40 -54.59 88.96
C LYS A 243 -75.39 -56.05 89.46
N LEU A 244 -74.79 -56.95 88.69
CA LEU A 244 -74.75 -58.38 88.99
C LEU A 244 -74.14 -58.67 90.37
N LYS A 245 -73.07 -57.97 90.77
CA LYS A 245 -72.49 -58.08 92.11
C LYS A 245 -73.46 -57.69 93.24
N ARG A 246 -74.32 -56.68 93.04
CA ARG A 246 -75.35 -56.31 94.02
C ARG A 246 -76.46 -57.35 94.08
N CYS A 247 -76.94 -57.83 92.93
CA CYS A 247 -77.93 -58.90 92.91
C CYS A 247 -77.43 -60.21 93.56
N ILE A 248 -76.13 -60.52 93.44
CA ILE A 248 -75.52 -61.66 94.17
C ILE A 248 -75.53 -61.38 95.68
N GLN A 249 -75.07 -60.20 96.12
CA GLN A 249 -75.09 -59.82 97.55
C GLN A 249 -76.50 -59.85 98.13
N GLU A 250 -77.50 -59.34 97.41
CA GLU A 250 -78.92 -59.40 97.78
C GLU A 250 -79.42 -60.85 97.96
N ARG A 251 -78.92 -61.81 97.14
CA ARG A 251 -79.23 -63.24 97.32
C ARG A 251 -78.46 -63.86 98.48
N ASP A 252 -77.21 -63.49 98.72
CA ASP A 252 -76.42 -63.98 99.86
C ASP A 252 -77.03 -63.53 101.19
N GLU A 253 -77.54 -62.29 101.27
CA GLU A 253 -78.29 -61.75 102.42
C GLU A 253 -79.63 -62.49 102.60
N GLU A 254 -80.38 -62.77 101.51
CA GLU A 254 -81.61 -63.58 101.53
C GLU A 254 -81.34 -65.03 102.04
N ILE A 255 -80.25 -65.66 101.58
CA ILE A 255 -79.82 -66.99 102.02
C ILE A 255 -79.41 -66.99 103.51
N GLN A 256 -78.73 -65.94 103.98
CA GLN A 256 -78.39 -65.80 105.41
C GLN A 256 -79.64 -65.68 106.28
N ASN A 257 -80.61 -64.87 105.88
CA ASN A 257 -81.88 -64.73 106.61
C ASN A 257 -82.63 -66.07 106.70
N VAL A 258 -82.85 -66.75 105.57
CA VAL A 258 -83.50 -68.08 105.54
C VAL A 258 -82.73 -69.13 106.35
N THR A 259 -81.39 -69.02 106.42
CA THR A 259 -80.55 -69.89 107.26
C THR A 259 -80.76 -69.59 108.75
N CYS A 260 -80.87 -68.33 109.15
CA CYS A 260 -81.18 -67.91 110.52
C CYS A 260 -82.59 -68.34 110.94
N ASP A 261 -83.60 -68.21 110.07
CA ASP A 261 -84.97 -68.66 110.32
C ASP A 261 -85.01 -70.18 110.53
N ARG A 262 -84.39 -70.95 109.62
CA ARG A 262 -84.24 -72.41 109.74
C ARG A 262 -83.56 -72.81 111.05
N ASN A 263 -82.50 -72.09 111.44
CA ASN A 263 -81.77 -72.34 112.70
C ASN A 263 -82.58 -71.91 113.95
N THR A 264 -83.66 -71.14 113.79
CA THR A 264 -84.56 -70.72 114.88
C THR A 264 -85.69 -71.72 115.05
N LEU A 265 -86.38 -72.06 113.95
CA LEU A 265 -87.37 -73.14 113.90
C LEU A 265 -86.79 -74.48 114.39
N ALA A 266 -85.52 -74.78 114.08
CA ALA A 266 -84.85 -75.99 114.57
C ALA A 266 -84.61 -76.00 116.09
N ARG A 267 -84.49 -74.83 116.74
CA ARG A 267 -84.40 -74.70 118.20
C ARG A 267 -85.76 -74.79 118.86
N GLU A 268 -86.78 -74.15 118.27
CA GLU A 268 -88.18 -74.23 118.72
C GLU A 268 -88.66 -75.69 118.72
N ILE A 269 -88.51 -76.41 117.60
CA ILE A 269 -88.84 -77.85 117.49
C ILE A 269 -88.06 -78.72 118.52
N GLN A 270 -86.90 -78.28 118.98
CA GLN A 270 -86.12 -79.00 120.01
C GLN A 270 -86.60 -78.67 121.44
N ASN A 271 -87.01 -77.43 121.69
CA ASN A 271 -87.65 -77.01 122.94
C ASN A 271 -89.01 -77.69 123.10
N ASP A 272 -89.86 -77.68 122.07
CA ASP A 272 -91.18 -78.32 122.07
C ASP A 272 -91.08 -79.81 122.43
N LYS A 273 -90.07 -80.52 121.92
CA LYS A 273 -89.81 -81.92 122.28
C LYS A 273 -89.44 -82.09 123.75
N GLN A 274 -88.66 -81.17 124.32
CA GLN A 274 -88.33 -81.19 125.75
C GLN A 274 -89.57 -80.90 126.60
N GLU A 275 -90.38 -79.91 126.22
CA GLU A 275 -91.63 -79.59 126.92
C GLU A 275 -92.63 -80.75 126.85
N ILE A 276 -92.79 -81.42 125.70
CA ILE A 276 -93.62 -82.62 125.56
C ILE A 276 -93.15 -83.74 126.52
N CYS A 277 -91.85 -83.98 126.66
CA CYS A 277 -91.34 -84.95 127.64
C CYS A 277 -91.68 -84.53 129.09
N CYS A 278 -91.41 -83.29 129.47
CA CYS A 278 -91.72 -82.75 130.80
C CYS A 278 -93.22 -82.79 131.11
N LEU A 279 -94.08 -82.51 130.13
CA LEU A 279 -95.54 -82.59 130.26
C LEU A 279 -96.01 -84.04 130.38
N GLN A 280 -95.41 -84.99 129.66
CA GLN A 280 -95.73 -86.41 129.78
C GLN A 280 -95.37 -86.97 131.17
N GLU A 281 -94.19 -86.62 131.70
CA GLU A 281 -93.81 -86.97 133.07
C GLU A 281 -94.75 -86.35 134.11
N ARG A 282 -95.10 -85.06 133.93
CA ARG A 282 -96.05 -84.34 134.78
C ARG A 282 -97.45 -84.97 134.76
N VAL A 283 -97.94 -85.42 133.60
CA VAL A 283 -99.22 -86.15 133.49
C VAL A 283 -99.15 -87.47 134.25
N ASN A 284 -98.10 -88.26 134.05
CA ASN A 284 -97.90 -89.54 134.75
C ASN A 284 -97.87 -89.34 136.29
N ASN A 285 -97.24 -88.28 136.77
CA ASN A 285 -97.19 -87.92 138.20
C ASN A 285 -98.57 -87.49 138.72
N LEU A 286 -99.27 -86.58 138.02
CA LEU A 286 -100.61 -86.11 138.41
C LEU A 286 -101.68 -87.22 138.40
N GLU A 287 -101.53 -88.24 137.54
CA GLU A 287 -102.37 -89.43 137.61
C GLU A 287 -102.13 -90.25 138.89
N ASN A 288 -100.89 -90.32 139.37
CA ASN A 288 -100.54 -91.03 140.60
C ASN A 288 -100.96 -90.24 141.84
N ASP A 289 -100.74 -88.93 141.84
CA ASP A 289 -101.22 -88.02 142.87
C ASP A 289 -102.75 -88.07 143.00
N ASN A 290 -103.51 -88.09 141.89
CA ASN A 290 -104.97 -88.24 141.96
C ASN A 290 -105.40 -89.56 142.63
N LYS A 291 -104.73 -90.68 142.31
CA LYS A 291 -105.03 -92.00 142.93
C LYS A 291 -104.82 -91.94 144.45
N GLU A 292 -103.72 -91.31 144.90
CA GLU A 292 -103.39 -91.18 146.31
C GLU A 292 -104.23 -90.12 147.04
N ILE A 293 -104.56 -88.99 146.39
CA ILE A 293 -105.48 -87.97 146.93
C ILE A 293 -106.88 -88.56 147.11
N CYS A 294 -107.40 -89.33 146.15
CA CYS A 294 -108.68 -90.03 146.31
C CYS A 294 -108.66 -90.98 147.52
N ARG A 295 -107.55 -91.70 147.74
CA ARG A 295 -107.35 -92.59 148.90
C ARG A 295 -107.31 -91.81 150.22
N LEU A 296 -106.53 -90.73 150.27
CA LEU A 296 -106.36 -89.88 151.45
C LEU A 296 -107.62 -89.08 151.80
N LEU A 297 -108.37 -88.61 150.81
CA LEU A 297 -109.55 -87.77 151.02
C LEU A 297 -110.71 -88.59 151.59
N GLN A 298 -110.90 -89.84 151.15
CA GLN A 298 -111.79 -90.80 151.83
C GLN A 298 -111.38 -91.01 153.30
N GLN A 299 -110.08 -91.11 153.57
CA GLN A 299 -109.54 -91.30 154.92
C GLN A 299 -109.74 -90.04 155.81
N LYS A 300 -109.56 -88.84 155.25
CA LYS A 300 -109.73 -87.56 155.96
C LYS A 300 -111.19 -87.19 156.21
N VAL A 301 -112.10 -87.40 155.25
CA VAL A 301 -113.54 -87.15 155.45
C VAL A 301 -114.12 -88.02 156.57
N LYS A 302 -113.63 -89.25 156.73
CA LYS A 302 -113.98 -90.10 157.87
C LYS A 302 -113.50 -89.51 159.19
N HIS A 303 -112.25 -89.04 159.23
CA HIS A 303 -111.61 -88.52 160.45
C HIS A 303 -112.11 -87.13 160.87
N ILE A 304 -112.50 -86.26 159.94
CA ILE A 304 -113.08 -84.94 160.26
C ILE A 304 -114.36 -85.08 161.09
N LYS A 305 -115.24 -86.03 160.74
CA LYS A 305 -116.46 -86.34 161.51
C LYS A 305 -116.18 -86.89 162.91
N GLU A 306 -115.00 -87.46 163.15
CA GLU A 306 -114.56 -87.90 164.48
C GLU A 306 -114.02 -86.71 165.29
N LEU A 307 -113.32 -85.77 164.64
CA LEU A 307 -112.72 -84.59 165.27
C LEU A 307 -113.73 -83.49 165.61
N GLU A 308 -114.72 -83.23 164.75
CA GLU A 308 -115.76 -82.20 164.97
C GLU A 308 -116.55 -82.46 166.28
N ASN A 309 -116.91 -83.72 166.53
CA ASN A 309 -117.55 -84.16 167.78
C ASN A 309 -116.64 -84.03 169.01
N MET A 310 -115.32 -84.14 168.84
CA MET A 310 -114.35 -84.08 169.94
C MET A 310 -113.95 -82.65 170.32
N LEU A 311 -113.96 -81.72 169.37
CA LEU A 311 -113.50 -80.34 169.59
C LEU A 311 -114.45 -79.55 170.48
N CYS A 312 -115.77 -79.65 170.22
CA CYS A 312 -116.82 -79.03 171.04
C CYS A 312 -116.77 -79.46 172.52
N ILE A 313 -116.32 -80.70 172.80
CA ILE A 313 -116.18 -81.25 174.16
C ILE A 313 -114.91 -80.70 174.88
N LYS A 314 -113.95 -80.12 174.16
CA LYS A 314 -112.62 -79.78 174.70
C LYS A 314 -112.43 -78.32 175.08
N GLU A 315 -113.19 -77.39 174.49
CA GLU A 315 -113.07 -75.96 174.79
C GLU A 315 -113.57 -75.64 176.21
N GLU A 316 -114.74 -76.17 176.59
CA GLU A 316 -115.31 -76.01 177.95
C GLU A 316 -114.38 -76.57 179.07
N GLN A 317 -113.61 -77.62 178.77
CA GLN A 317 -112.77 -78.32 179.75
C GLN A 317 -111.45 -77.57 180.05
N LEU A 318 -110.92 -76.81 179.09
CA LEU A 318 -109.55 -76.28 179.17
C LEU A 318 -109.44 -74.99 180.00
N GLU A 319 -110.51 -74.21 180.07
CA GLU A 319 -110.54 -72.98 180.87
C GLU A 319 -110.74 -73.28 182.36
N GLN A 320 -111.69 -74.17 182.69
CA GLN A 320 -111.92 -74.68 184.05
C GLN A 320 -110.62 -75.22 184.67
N CYS A 321 -109.94 -76.11 183.94
CA CYS A 321 -108.76 -76.79 184.42
C CYS A 321 -107.52 -75.90 184.62
N GLN A 322 -107.46 -74.65 184.14
CA GLN A 322 -106.32 -73.78 184.46
C GLN A 322 -106.40 -73.25 185.91
N GLN A 323 -107.56 -72.72 186.30
CA GLN A 323 -107.73 -71.99 187.58
C GLN A 323 -107.56 -72.94 188.77
N CYS A 324 -108.33 -74.02 188.72
CA CYS A 324 -108.04 -75.36 189.23
C CYS A 324 -106.59 -75.57 189.73
N ILE A 325 -105.59 -75.60 188.83
CA ILE A 325 -104.19 -76.00 189.12
C ILE A 325 -103.57 -75.24 190.28
N ASP A 326 -103.79 -73.94 190.29
CA ASP A 326 -103.11 -73.03 191.21
C ASP A 326 -103.78 -73.05 192.60
N GLU A 327 -105.08 -73.34 192.66
CA GLU A 327 -105.75 -73.71 193.91
C GLU A 327 -105.26 -75.04 194.49
N LEU A 328 -105.16 -76.09 193.66
CA LEU A 328 -104.78 -77.43 194.14
C LEU A 328 -103.34 -77.46 194.66
N ASN A 329 -102.41 -76.85 193.91
CA ASN A 329 -101.02 -76.70 194.36
C ASN A 329 -100.90 -75.93 195.68
N SER A 330 -101.94 -75.18 196.06
CA SER A 330 -102.03 -74.52 197.37
C SER A 330 -102.66 -75.44 198.43
N LYS A 331 -103.74 -76.17 198.09
CA LYS A 331 -104.41 -77.14 198.99
C LYS A 331 -103.55 -78.34 199.36
N ILE A 332 -102.75 -78.94 198.45
CA ILE A 332 -101.77 -80.00 198.78
C ILE A 332 -100.84 -79.55 199.91
N ARG A 333 -100.32 -78.32 199.81
CA ARG A 333 -99.35 -77.79 200.77
C ARG A 333 -99.98 -77.46 202.13
N ALA A 334 -101.29 -77.18 202.19
CA ALA A 334 -102.02 -76.98 203.44
C ALA A 334 -102.29 -78.28 204.21
N LEU A 335 -102.68 -79.36 203.51
CA LEU A 335 -102.97 -80.67 204.14
C LEU A 335 -101.74 -81.35 204.76
N ASN A 336 -100.52 -80.92 204.38
CA ASN A 336 -99.27 -81.54 204.84
C ASN A 336 -98.72 -80.99 206.17
N THR A 337 -99.43 -80.10 206.88
CA THR A 337 -98.93 -79.51 208.14
C THR A 337 -99.65 -79.98 209.42
N THR A 338 -100.88 -80.52 209.34
CA THR A 338 -101.58 -81.39 210.33
C THR A 338 -102.79 -82.09 209.66
N GLY A 339 -103.26 -83.28 210.06
CA GLY A 339 -102.82 -84.27 211.06
C GLY A 339 -103.72 -84.36 212.33
N PRO A 340 -104.02 -85.55 212.91
CA PRO A 340 -103.54 -86.91 212.57
C PRO A 340 -104.60 -87.85 211.96
N ALA A 341 -104.10 -88.88 211.25
CA ALA A 341 -104.69 -90.19 210.91
C ALA A 341 -106.24 -90.38 210.93
N GLY A 342 -106.84 -90.65 209.75
CA GLY A 342 -108.23 -91.16 209.67
C GLY A 342 -108.71 -91.58 208.28
N ALA A 343 -108.65 -90.69 207.28
CA ALA A 343 -109.10 -90.95 205.91
C ALA A 343 -108.39 -89.99 204.92
N GLY A 344 -107.24 -90.39 204.38
CA GLY A 344 -106.26 -89.46 203.78
C GLY A 344 -106.08 -89.49 202.26
N GLU A 345 -106.91 -90.21 201.50
CA GLU A 345 -106.61 -90.53 200.09
C GLU A 345 -107.52 -89.81 199.07
N SER A 346 -108.78 -89.51 199.40
CA SER A 346 -109.74 -89.01 198.41
C SER A 346 -109.53 -87.56 197.95
N GLU A 347 -108.81 -86.73 198.70
CA GLU A 347 -108.52 -85.34 198.29
C GLU A 347 -107.24 -85.23 197.44
N SER A 348 -106.33 -86.22 197.49
CA SER A 348 -104.99 -86.09 196.90
C SER A 348 -104.95 -86.21 195.37
N ASP A 349 -105.78 -87.08 194.78
CA ASP A 349 -105.74 -87.36 193.34
C ASP A 349 -106.39 -86.25 192.50
N ASP A 350 -107.45 -85.64 193.01
CA ASP A 350 -108.10 -84.48 192.39
C ASP A 350 -107.11 -83.30 192.28
N LEU A 351 -106.25 -83.17 193.31
CA LEU A 351 -105.15 -82.20 193.37
C LEU A 351 -104.01 -82.47 192.36
N SER A 352 -104.00 -83.63 191.69
CA SER A 352 -102.99 -84.02 190.69
C SER A 352 -103.50 -83.90 189.24
N HIS A 353 -104.77 -84.24 189.00
CA HIS A 353 -105.34 -84.30 187.65
C HIS A 353 -105.19 -82.98 186.87
N GLN A 354 -105.53 -81.86 187.51
CA GLN A 354 -105.68 -80.59 186.81
C GLN A 354 -104.28 -80.04 186.41
N LEU A 355 -103.22 -80.31 187.20
CA LEU A 355 -101.82 -79.86 186.99
C LEU A 355 -101.28 -80.19 185.58
N LYS A 356 -101.84 -81.22 184.95
CA LYS A 356 -101.57 -81.62 183.58
C LYS A 356 -101.85 -80.53 182.54
N LEU A 357 -102.90 -79.71 182.70
CA LEU A 357 -103.33 -78.76 181.65
C LEU A 357 -102.50 -77.46 181.58
N CYS A 358 -101.81 -77.06 182.66
CA CYS A 358 -100.78 -76.00 182.60
C CYS A 358 -99.72 -76.30 181.51
N ARG A 359 -99.34 -77.58 181.42
CA ARG A 359 -98.30 -78.06 180.49
C ARG A 359 -98.78 -78.03 179.04
N GLU A 360 -100.09 -78.04 178.79
CA GLU A 360 -100.66 -77.95 177.44
C GLU A 360 -100.74 -76.51 176.92
N LYS A 361 -100.75 -75.49 177.80
CA LYS A 361 -100.57 -74.08 177.40
C LYS A 361 -99.11 -73.77 177.03
N LEU A 362 -98.15 -74.23 177.85
CA LEU A 362 -96.71 -74.06 177.57
C LEU A 362 -96.33 -74.58 176.18
N LYS A 363 -96.94 -75.70 175.77
CA LYS A 363 -96.71 -76.34 174.47
C LYS A 363 -97.16 -75.52 173.25
N ARG A 364 -97.92 -74.43 173.44
CA ARG A 364 -98.34 -73.51 172.37
C ARG A 364 -97.33 -72.39 172.14
N THR A 365 -96.78 -71.81 173.22
CA THR A 365 -95.72 -70.79 173.11
C THR A 365 -94.43 -71.36 172.51
N GLU A 366 -94.20 -72.68 172.62
CA GLU A 366 -93.12 -73.38 171.89
C GLU A 366 -93.31 -73.36 170.35
N GLN A 367 -94.55 -73.31 169.85
CA GLN A 367 -94.85 -73.33 168.41
C GLN A 367 -94.66 -71.95 167.77
N GLU A 368 -95.01 -70.87 168.48
CA GLU A 368 -94.83 -69.49 168.02
C GLU A 368 -93.34 -69.14 167.83
N LEU A 369 -92.48 -69.60 168.76
CA LEU A 369 -91.02 -69.46 168.65
C LEU A 369 -90.47 -70.10 167.37
N GLU A 370 -90.99 -71.28 167.00
CA GLU A 370 -90.56 -72.03 165.81
C GLU A 370 -90.97 -71.36 164.50
N GLU A 371 -92.03 -70.54 164.47
CA GLU A 371 -92.32 -69.67 163.32
C GLU A 371 -91.33 -68.52 163.17
N THR A 372 -90.85 -67.95 164.28
CA THR A 372 -89.89 -66.83 164.21
C THR A 372 -88.53 -67.25 163.66
N LYS A 373 -88.08 -68.48 163.95
CA LYS A 373 -86.86 -69.06 163.36
C LYS A 373 -86.94 -69.11 161.84
N LYS A 374 -88.04 -69.65 161.29
CA LYS A 374 -88.24 -69.82 159.84
C LYS A 374 -88.21 -68.49 159.08
N LYS A 375 -88.70 -67.42 159.71
CA LYS A 375 -88.64 -66.05 159.16
C LYS A 375 -87.20 -65.50 159.16
N LEU A 376 -86.39 -65.84 160.16
CA LEU A 376 -84.96 -65.49 160.21
C LEU A 376 -84.12 -66.29 159.20
N GLU A 377 -84.37 -67.60 159.07
CA GLU A 377 -83.72 -68.48 158.08
C GLU A 377 -83.94 -67.98 156.65
N TRP A 378 -85.16 -67.56 156.31
CA TRP A 378 -85.48 -66.95 155.02
C TRP A 378 -84.69 -65.66 154.76
N ALA A 379 -84.61 -64.77 155.77
CA ALA A 379 -83.86 -63.53 155.65
C ALA A 379 -82.34 -63.75 155.50
N VAL A 380 -81.79 -64.76 156.18
CA VAL A 380 -80.38 -65.18 155.98
C VAL A 380 -80.17 -65.70 154.56
N GLN A 381 -81.07 -66.55 154.05
CA GLN A 381 -80.93 -67.11 152.71
C GLN A 381 -80.95 -66.02 151.62
N GLU A 382 -81.75 -64.96 151.79
CA GLU A 382 -81.80 -63.86 150.84
C GLU A 382 -80.56 -62.93 150.91
N MET A 383 -79.99 -62.73 152.10
CA MET A 383 -78.68 -62.07 152.23
C MET A 383 -77.57 -62.86 151.52
N GLU A 384 -77.58 -64.19 151.57
CA GLU A 384 -76.65 -65.00 150.78
C GLU A 384 -76.85 -64.82 149.27
N ASN A 385 -78.09 -64.68 148.80
CA ASN A 385 -78.40 -64.49 147.39
C ASN A 385 -77.87 -63.14 146.89
N MET A 386 -78.11 -62.06 147.64
CA MET A 386 -77.50 -60.75 147.36
C MET A 386 -75.97 -60.80 147.40
N ALA A 387 -75.38 -61.57 148.32
CA ALA A 387 -73.92 -61.75 148.39
C ALA A 387 -73.33 -62.56 147.22
N LYS A 388 -74.10 -63.48 146.62
CA LYS A 388 -73.72 -64.18 145.37
C LYS A 388 -73.78 -63.20 144.18
N GLU A 389 -74.81 -62.37 144.11
CA GLU A 389 -75.00 -61.38 143.04
C GLU A 389 -73.94 -60.26 143.05
N ILE A 390 -73.58 -59.74 144.22
CA ILE A 390 -72.48 -58.77 144.36
C ILE A 390 -71.15 -59.34 143.86
N LYS A 391 -70.89 -60.64 144.09
CA LYS A 391 -69.70 -61.32 143.53
C LYS A 391 -69.76 -61.41 142.00
N ARG A 392 -70.91 -61.76 141.43
CA ARG A 392 -71.13 -61.81 139.97
C ARG A 392 -70.82 -60.46 139.32
N LEU A 393 -71.42 -59.39 139.84
CA LEU A 393 -71.24 -58.02 139.34
C LEU A 393 -69.79 -57.53 139.48
N ASN A 394 -69.09 -57.88 140.56
CA ASN A 394 -67.66 -57.56 140.69
C ASN A 394 -66.80 -58.28 139.64
N CYS A 395 -67.05 -59.55 139.36
CA CYS A 395 -66.34 -60.28 138.31
C CYS A 395 -66.58 -59.67 136.92
N GLU A 396 -67.81 -59.23 136.61
CA GLU A 396 -68.13 -58.54 135.36
C GLU A 396 -67.43 -57.18 135.25
N LEU A 397 -67.37 -56.43 136.35
CA LEU A 397 -66.65 -55.14 136.43
C LEU A 397 -65.13 -55.31 136.30
N GLU A 398 -64.55 -56.41 136.78
CA GLU A 398 -63.14 -56.78 136.55
C GLU A 398 -62.88 -57.22 135.10
N CYS A 399 -63.81 -57.92 134.46
CA CYS A 399 -63.73 -58.22 133.02
C CYS A 399 -63.74 -56.93 132.18
N ALA A 400 -64.71 -56.04 132.41
CA ALA A 400 -64.82 -54.77 131.70
C ALA A 400 -63.58 -53.88 131.90
N ARG A 401 -62.98 -53.87 133.11
CA ARG A 401 -61.70 -53.18 133.36
C ARG A 401 -60.55 -53.72 132.51
N ARG A 402 -60.45 -55.04 132.32
CA ARG A 402 -59.40 -55.65 131.47
C ARG A 402 -59.59 -55.28 130.00
N GLU A 403 -60.83 -55.37 129.48
CA GLU A 403 -61.12 -54.93 128.10
C GLU A 403 -60.77 -53.45 127.86
N ILE A 404 -61.00 -52.57 128.84
CA ILE A 404 -60.64 -51.15 128.74
C ILE A 404 -59.12 -50.98 128.70
N CYS A 405 -58.36 -51.72 129.53
CA CYS A 405 -56.89 -51.70 129.48
C CYS A 405 -56.35 -52.22 128.13
N GLU A 406 -56.93 -53.29 127.58
CA GLU A 406 -56.56 -53.85 126.28
C GLU A 406 -56.86 -52.86 125.14
N LYS A 407 -58.04 -52.24 125.13
CA LYS A 407 -58.43 -51.19 124.16
C LYS A 407 -57.53 -49.95 124.26
N ASN A 408 -57.17 -49.52 125.47
CA ASN A 408 -56.25 -48.39 125.66
C ASN A 408 -54.82 -48.71 125.18
N SER A 409 -54.34 -49.96 125.33
CA SER A 409 -53.06 -50.39 124.75
C SER A 409 -53.10 -50.31 123.21
N LEU A 410 -54.18 -50.81 122.61
CA LEU A 410 -54.37 -50.78 121.15
C LEU A 410 -54.46 -49.35 120.61
N ILE A 411 -55.11 -48.42 121.33
CA ILE A 411 -55.11 -46.99 120.99
C ILE A 411 -53.68 -46.45 120.98
N GLY A 412 -52.89 -46.72 122.03
CA GLY A 412 -51.49 -46.28 122.10
C GLY A 412 -50.54 -46.97 121.10
N ASP A 413 -50.92 -48.11 120.51
CA ASP A 413 -50.22 -48.72 119.36
C ASP A 413 -50.60 -48.02 118.04
N LEU A 414 -51.89 -47.66 117.87
CA LEU A 414 -52.39 -46.94 116.70
C LEU A 414 -51.90 -45.49 116.65
N GLU A 415 -51.85 -44.78 117.77
CA GLU A 415 -51.31 -43.41 117.87
C GLU A 415 -49.85 -43.35 117.37
N ARG A 416 -48.97 -44.23 117.88
CA ARG A 416 -47.57 -44.34 117.40
C ARG A 416 -47.47 -44.75 115.93
N THR A 417 -48.44 -45.51 115.41
CA THR A 417 -48.49 -45.88 113.99
C THR A 417 -48.85 -44.67 113.12
N ILE A 418 -49.74 -43.79 113.60
CA ILE A 418 -50.09 -42.52 112.94
C ILE A 418 -48.89 -41.56 112.98
N GLU A 419 -48.28 -41.32 114.15
CA GLU A 419 -47.09 -40.47 114.30
C GLU A 419 -45.97 -40.87 113.32
N HIS A 420 -45.71 -42.18 113.19
CA HIS A 420 -44.70 -42.68 112.26
C HIS A 420 -45.07 -42.44 110.79
N ALA A 421 -46.34 -42.65 110.42
CA ALA A 421 -46.83 -42.41 109.06
C ALA A 421 -46.83 -40.91 108.69
N GLU A 422 -47.18 -40.03 109.63
CA GLU A 422 -47.12 -38.58 109.46
C GLU A 422 -45.68 -38.10 109.27
N HIS A 423 -44.74 -38.57 110.10
CA HIS A 423 -43.31 -38.23 109.95
C HIS A 423 -42.73 -38.74 108.63
N ASP A 424 -43.11 -39.95 108.19
CA ASP A 424 -42.65 -40.50 106.92
C ASP A 424 -43.27 -39.74 105.72
N MET A 425 -44.51 -39.26 105.83
CA MET A 425 -45.14 -38.38 104.84
C MET A 425 -44.49 -36.99 104.78
N GLU A 426 -44.21 -36.37 105.93
CA GLU A 426 -43.49 -35.08 105.99
C GLU A 426 -42.07 -35.20 105.40
N CYS A 427 -41.37 -36.31 105.67
CA CYS A 427 -40.08 -36.62 105.06
C CYS A 427 -40.17 -36.85 103.54
N ARG A 428 -41.31 -37.30 103.01
CA ARG A 428 -41.56 -37.40 101.55
C ARG A 428 -41.87 -36.03 100.96
N MET A 429 -42.68 -35.21 101.62
CA MET A 429 -43.01 -33.84 101.19
C MET A 429 -41.74 -33.00 101.05
N ARG A 430 -40.87 -32.96 102.08
CA ARG A 430 -39.60 -32.21 102.02
C ARG A 430 -38.72 -32.59 100.82
N ARG A 431 -38.64 -33.87 100.45
CA ARG A 431 -37.90 -34.32 99.24
C ARG A 431 -38.54 -33.85 97.93
N VAL A 432 -39.87 -33.73 97.88
CA VAL A 432 -40.59 -33.20 96.71
C VAL A 432 -40.36 -31.69 96.61
N ASP A 433 -40.43 -30.95 97.72
CA ASP A 433 -40.16 -29.51 97.76
C ASP A 433 -38.71 -29.20 97.33
N GLU A 434 -37.72 -29.96 97.82
CA GLU A 434 -36.32 -29.87 97.40
C GLU A 434 -36.14 -30.10 95.88
N GLN A 435 -36.88 -31.06 95.30
CA GLN A 435 -36.88 -31.32 93.86
C GLN A 435 -37.56 -30.20 93.06
N LEU A 436 -38.71 -29.70 93.51
CA LEU A 436 -39.41 -28.57 92.89
C LEU A 436 -38.53 -27.32 92.90
N GLN A 437 -37.91 -26.97 94.03
CA GLN A 437 -36.96 -25.86 94.13
C GLN A 437 -35.73 -26.05 93.24
N LYS A 438 -35.32 -27.29 92.93
CA LYS A 438 -34.25 -27.56 91.95
C LYS A 438 -34.74 -27.27 90.52
N TYR A 439 -35.90 -27.80 90.13
CA TYR A 439 -36.45 -27.57 88.80
C TYR A 439 -36.82 -26.10 88.55
N GLU A 440 -37.30 -25.37 89.57
CA GLU A 440 -37.52 -23.92 89.46
C GLU A 440 -36.24 -23.15 89.11
N ARG A 441 -35.11 -23.51 89.74
CA ARG A 441 -33.81 -22.88 89.45
C ARG A 441 -33.35 -23.22 88.04
N GLU A 442 -33.43 -24.49 87.66
CA GLU A 442 -33.09 -24.92 86.30
C GLU A 442 -33.97 -24.22 85.23
N ILE A 443 -35.28 -24.07 85.47
CA ILE A 443 -36.17 -23.30 84.58
C ILE A 443 -35.77 -21.82 84.49
N LYS A 444 -35.43 -21.18 85.62
CA LYS A 444 -34.94 -19.78 85.64
C LYS A 444 -33.64 -19.64 84.83
N ASP A 445 -32.69 -20.55 85.03
CA ASP A 445 -31.41 -20.56 84.30
C ASP A 445 -31.63 -20.77 82.79
N LYS A 446 -32.47 -21.74 82.39
CA LYS A 446 -32.81 -21.96 80.96
C LYS A 446 -33.54 -20.77 80.35
N THR A 447 -34.44 -20.12 81.09
CA THR A 447 -35.15 -18.92 80.62
C THR A 447 -34.17 -17.77 80.38
N HIS A 448 -33.19 -17.58 81.27
CA HIS A 448 -32.13 -16.58 81.06
C HIS A 448 -31.26 -16.89 79.84
N MET A 449 -30.87 -18.16 79.64
CA MET A 449 -30.13 -18.60 78.45
C MET A 449 -30.91 -18.36 77.15
N ILE A 450 -32.24 -18.54 77.15
CA ILE A 450 -33.10 -18.27 75.99
C ILE A 450 -33.08 -16.77 75.69
N ALA A 451 -33.28 -15.90 76.69
CA ALA A 451 -33.25 -14.44 76.51
C ALA A 451 -31.89 -13.94 75.98
N GLU A 452 -30.77 -14.51 76.45
CA GLU A 452 -29.45 -14.22 75.86
C GLU A 452 -29.34 -14.63 74.39
N CYS A 453 -29.92 -15.77 74.00
CA CYS A 453 -29.91 -16.23 72.62
C CYS A 453 -30.81 -15.37 71.72
N GLU A 454 -31.98 -14.96 72.21
CA GLU A 454 -32.85 -13.99 71.53
C GLU A 454 -32.14 -12.65 71.32
N GLU A 455 -31.45 -12.12 72.34
CA GLU A 455 -30.68 -10.87 72.18
C GLU A 455 -29.55 -11.00 71.15
N LYS A 456 -28.84 -12.13 71.15
CA LYS A 456 -27.80 -12.44 70.13
C LYS A 456 -28.42 -12.53 68.73
N CYS A 457 -29.57 -13.17 68.57
CA CYS A 457 -30.31 -13.21 67.30
C CYS A 457 -30.73 -11.81 66.83
N CYS A 458 -31.26 -10.95 67.70
CA CYS A 458 -31.57 -9.56 67.36
C CYS A 458 -30.34 -8.77 66.91
N ARG A 459 -29.20 -8.92 67.61
CA ARG A 459 -27.92 -8.29 67.21
C ARG A 459 -27.44 -8.80 65.85
N TYR A 460 -27.56 -10.09 65.55
CA TYR A 460 -27.21 -10.64 64.24
C TYR A 460 -28.16 -10.16 63.14
N GLN A 461 -29.47 -10.03 63.41
CA GLN A 461 -30.42 -9.49 62.44
C GLN A 461 -30.12 -8.03 62.11
N HIS A 462 -29.82 -7.18 63.10
CA HIS A 462 -29.39 -5.81 62.84
C HIS A 462 -28.10 -5.75 62.02
N ALA A 463 -27.09 -6.55 62.36
CA ALA A 463 -25.84 -6.61 61.60
C ALA A 463 -26.03 -7.14 60.17
N LEU A 464 -27.02 -8.02 59.92
CA LEU A 464 -27.38 -8.46 58.58
C LEU A 464 -28.02 -7.32 57.78
N ASN A 465 -29.02 -6.65 58.34
CA ASN A 465 -29.69 -5.51 57.71
C ASN A 465 -28.70 -4.38 57.36
N ASP A 466 -27.73 -4.10 58.24
CA ASP A 466 -26.65 -3.12 57.97
C ASP A 466 -25.79 -3.55 56.76
N LYS A 467 -25.53 -4.85 56.58
CA LYS A 467 -24.80 -5.38 55.41
C LYS A 467 -25.62 -5.43 54.13
N GLU A 468 -26.93 -5.61 54.22
CA GLU A 468 -27.85 -5.45 53.09
C GLU A 468 -27.86 -3.98 52.60
N ALA A 469 -27.90 -3.01 53.52
CA ALA A 469 -27.81 -1.59 53.19
C ALA A 469 -26.42 -1.17 52.64
N GLU A 470 -25.33 -1.73 53.17
CA GLU A 470 -24.00 -1.56 52.56
C GLU A 470 -23.95 -2.12 51.12
N LEU A 471 -24.52 -3.31 50.89
CA LEU A 471 -24.59 -3.94 49.57
C LEU A 471 -25.36 -3.07 48.58
N GLU A 472 -26.57 -2.63 48.92
CA GLU A 472 -27.38 -1.75 48.06
C GLU A 472 -26.62 -0.46 47.72
N CYS A 473 -25.95 0.14 48.70
CA CYS A 473 -25.11 1.32 48.51
C CYS A 473 -23.90 1.06 47.57
N THR A 474 -23.35 -0.16 47.53
CA THR A 474 -22.31 -0.54 46.54
C THR A 474 -22.89 -0.85 45.16
N GLU A 475 -24.07 -1.48 45.07
CA GLU A 475 -24.76 -1.74 43.80
C GLU A 475 -25.18 -0.44 43.10
N GLN A 476 -25.72 0.52 43.86
CA GLN A 476 -26.02 1.86 43.34
C GLN A 476 -24.77 2.60 42.81
N LYS A 477 -23.58 2.36 43.38
CA LYS A 477 -22.31 2.92 42.87
C LYS A 477 -21.86 2.19 41.59
N LEU A 478 -21.91 0.86 41.58
CA LEU A 478 -21.59 0.03 40.41
C LEU A 478 -22.46 0.43 39.21
N ASN A 479 -23.77 0.63 39.43
CA ASN A 479 -24.69 1.04 38.39
C ASN A 479 -24.40 2.46 37.84
N ARG A 480 -23.93 3.41 38.67
CA ARG A 480 -23.45 4.71 38.17
C ARG A 480 -22.19 4.56 37.30
N CYS A 481 -21.20 3.80 37.75
CA CYS A 481 -19.98 3.54 36.98
C CYS A 481 -20.27 2.79 35.67
N ASN A 482 -21.26 1.90 35.63
CA ASN A 482 -21.72 1.25 34.40
C ASN A 482 -22.33 2.24 33.40
N CYS A 483 -23.13 3.21 33.87
CA CYS A 483 -23.67 4.29 33.03
C CYS A 483 -22.57 5.23 32.50
N GLU A 484 -21.59 5.56 33.34
CA GLU A 484 -20.41 6.35 32.94
C GLU A 484 -19.57 5.61 31.90
N LEU A 485 -19.30 4.32 32.10
CA LEU A 485 -18.59 3.46 31.15
C LEU A 485 -19.33 3.40 29.80
N ALA A 486 -20.65 3.20 29.81
CA ALA A 486 -21.47 3.16 28.59
C ALA A 486 -21.41 4.49 27.82
N SER A 487 -21.47 5.63 28.53
CA SER A 487 -21.31 6.96 27.95
C SER A 487 -19.95 7.16 27.29
N VAL A 488 -18.86 6.75 27.97
CA VAL A 488 -17.50 6.78 27.42
C VAL A 488 -17.36 5.85 26.20
N CYS A 489 -17.96 4.66 26.22
CA CYS A 489 -17.96 3.73 25.09
C CYS A 489 -18.70 4.29 23.85
N CYS A 490 -19.83 4.98 24.04
CA CYS A 490 -20.50 5.70 22.94
C CYS A 490 -19.62 6.81 22.38
N LYS A 491 -19.05 7.65 23.25
CA LYS A 491 -18.16 8.75 22.83
C LYS A 491 -16.88 8.27 22.14
N ASN A 492 -16.35 7.10 22.49
CA ASN A 492 -15.23 6.51 21.77
C ASN A 492 -15.61 6.07 20.35
N LYS A 493 -16.83 5.53 20.13
CA LYS A 493 -17.32 5.22 18.78
C LYS A 493 -17.48 6.48 17.93
N GLU A 494 -18.06 7.55 18.48
CA GLU A 494 -18.17 8.86 17.82
C GLU A 494 -16.79 9.38 17.36
N LEU A 495 -15.76 9.23 18.20
CA LEU A 495 -14.38 9.62 17.87
C LEU A 495 -13.72 8.70 16.84
N GLU A 496 -13.99 7.40 16.87
CA GLU A 496 -13.52 6.45 15.85
C GLU A 496 -14.17 6.71 14.48
N GLU A 497 -15.47 6.97 14.45
CA GLU A 497 -16.21 7.37 13.25
C GLU A 497 -15.68 8.69 12.69
N ALA A 498 -15.52 9.73 13.53
CA ALA A 498 -14.93 11.01 13.13
C ALA A 498 -13.50 10.86 12.58
N ARG A 499 -12.66 10.04 13.22
CA ARG A 499 -11.30 9.71 12.74
C ARG A 499 -11.34 9.02 11.38
N ASN A 500 -12.25 8.06 11.18
CA ASN A 500 -12.37 7.32 9.93
C ASN A 500 -12.84 8.25 8.78
N CYS A 501 -13.78 9.16 9.04
CA CYS A 501 -14.21 10.20 8.10
C CYS A 501 -13.06 11.15 7.72
N LEU A 502 -12.26 11.60 8.70
CA LEU A 502 -11.06 12.41 8.45
C LEU A 502 -10.00 11.67 7.61
N GLN A 503 -9.83 10.36 7.85
CA GLN A 503 -8.90 9.53 7.08
C GLN A 503 -9.35 9.34 5.63
N SER A 504 -10.65 9.16 5.37
CA SER A 504 -11.19 9.13 4.00
C SER A 504 -10.90 10.45 3.28
N ARG A 505 -11.28 11.57 3.90
CA ARG A 505 -11.05 12.92 3.34
C ARG A 505 -9.57 13.23 3.08
N TYR A 506 -8.66 12.74 3.94
CA TYR A 506 -7.22 12.85 3.71
C TYR A 506 -6.77 12.02 2.50
N ASN A 507 -7.27 10.79 2.35
CA ASN A 507 -6.96 9.93 1.20
C ASN A 507 -7.50 10.52 -0.11
N GLU A 508 -8.72 11.07 -0.09
CA GLU A 508 -9.34 11.79 -1.23
C GLU A 508 -8.50 13.00 -1.65
N LEU A 509 -8.11 13.85 -0.69
CA LEU A 509 -7.28 15.04 -0.96
C LEU A 509 -5.87 14.65 -1.47
N ARG A 510 -5.33 13.53 -1.00
CA ARG A 510 -4.06 12.95 -1.49
C ARG A 510 -4.18 12.43 -2.93
N ALA A 511 -5.32 11.84 -3.30
CA ALA A 511 -5.59 11.41 -4.68
C ALA A 511 -5.68 12.62 -5.62
N GLN A 512 -6.49 13.64 -5.26
CA GLN A 512 -6.61 14.90 -6.00
C GLN A 512 -5.25 15.60 -6.19
N TYR A 513 -4.39 15.58 -5.18
CA TYR A 513 -3.04 16.14 -5.30
C TYR A 513 -2.14 15.34 -6.27
N SER A 514 -2.30 14.01 -6.32
CA SER A 514 -1.59 13.15 -7.27
C SER A 514 -2.05 13.42 -8.71
N GLU A 515 -3.37 13.49 -8.92
CA GLU A 515 -3.99 13.83 -10.21
C GLU A 515 -3.49 15.20 -10.71
N LEU A 516 -3.49 16.23 -9.86
CA LEU A 516 -2.99 17.57 -10.19
C LEU A 516 -1.48 17.58 -10.49
N CYS A 517 -0.68 16.75 -9.84
CA CYS A 517 0.74 16.58 -10.19
C CYS A 517 0.94 15.92 -11.56
N GLU A 518 0.09 14.97 -11.95
CA GLU A 518 0.11 14.35 -13.27
C GLU A 518 -0.37 15.32 -14.36
N GLU A 519 -1.45 16.08 -14.13
CA GLU A 519 -1.88 17.17 -15.02
C GLU A 519 -0.79 18.22 -15.19
N TYR A 520 -0.16 18.68 -14.11
CA TYR A 520 0.94 19.64 -14.18
C TYR A 520 2.12 19.12 -15.03
N LYS A 521 2.46 17.83 -14.88
CA LYS A 521 3.50 17.18 -15.70
C LYS A 521 3.08 17.13 -17.17
N MET A 522 1.87 16.67 -17.48
CA MET A 522 1.36 16.60 -18.87
C MET A 522 1.35 17.97 -19.55
N ASN A 523 0.89 19.01 -18.85
CA ASN A 523 0.92 20.39 -19.35
C ASN A 523 2.36 20.89 -19.59
N ARG A 524 3.30 20.58 -18.69
CA ARG A 524 4.73 20.92 -18.85
C ARG A 524 5.33 20.22 -20.07
N ASP A 525 5.08 18.92 -20.22
CA ASP A 525 5.60 18.12 -21.33
C ASP A 525 5.01 18.60 -22.67
N GLN A 526 3.71 18.96 -22.70
CA GLN A 526 3.05 19.58 -23.87
C GLN A 526 3.66 20.94 -24.22
N VAL A 527 3.90 21.82 -23.25
CA VAL A 527 4.57 23.11 -23.47
C VAL A 527 6.00 22.91 -23.99
N GLN A 528 6.70 21.87 -23.55
CA GLN A 528 8.02 21.50 -24.07
C GLN A 528 7.94 21.04 -25.54
N CYS A 529 6.96 20.21 -25.92
CA CYS A 529 6.72 19.83 -27.32
C CYS A 529 6.43 21.03 -28.21
N LEU A 530 5.47 21.89 -27.83
CA LEU A 530 5.16 23.14 -28.54
C LEU A 530 6.37 24.08 -28.67
N THR A 531 7.26 24.08 -27.68
CA THR A 531 8.52 24.85 -27.73
C THR A 531 9.52 24.26 -28.72
N VAL A 532 9.56 22.94 -28.92
CA VAL A 532 10.37 22.30 -29.98
C VAL A 532 9.79 22.64 -31.35
N GLU A 533 8.49 22.41 -31.57
CA GLU A 533 7.79 22.72 -32.82
C GLU A 533 7.95 24.21 -33.23
N LEU A 534 7.84 25.13 -32.27
CA LEU A 534 8.06 26.57 -32.50
C LEU A 534 9.52 26.90 -32.86
N ASN A 535 10.49 26.11 -32.43
CA ASN A 535 11.90 26.31 -32.79
C ASN A 535 12.27 25.62 -34.12
N ASP A 536 11.59 24.53 -34.46
CA ASP A 536 11.74 23.83 -35.74
C ASP A 536 11.14 24.66 -36.87
N THR A 537 9.90 25.13 -36.73
CA THR A 537 9.25 26.07 -37.68
C THR A 537 10.01 27.39 -37.83
N LYS A 538 10.66 27.91 -36.78
CA LYS A 538 11.60 29.06 -36.90
C LYS A 538 12.84 28.73 -37.74
N ARG A 539 13.38 27.51 -37.66
CA ARG A 539 14.53 27.08 -38.49
C ARG A 539 14.11 26.90 -39.95
N GLU A 540 12.92 26.36 -40.21
CA GLU A 540 12.31 26.26 -41.54
C GLU A 540 12.04 27.64 -42.16
N LEU A 541 11.45 28.57 -41.41
CA LEU A 541 11.29 29.97 -41.82
C LEU A 541 12.65 30.61 -42.13
N GLY A 542 13.65 30.38 -41.28
CA GLY A 542 15.02 30.84 -41.53
C GLY A 542 15.70 30.20 -42.75
N CYS A 543 15.28 29.01 -43.18
CA CYS A 543 15.74 28.37 -44.42
C CYS A 543 15.05 28.98 -45.64
N THR A 544 13.71 29.03 -45.65
CA THR A 544 12.92 29.60 -46.75
C THR A 544 13.25 31.08 -46.97
N GLN A 545 13.55 31.86 -45.92
CA GLN A 545 14.04 33.23 -46.05
C GLN A 545 15.39 33.29 -46.78
N ARG A 546 16.35 32.40 -46.46
CA ARG A 546 17.65 32.34 -47.17
C ARG A 546 17.50 31.91 -48.63
N GLU A 547 16.52 31.06 -48.94
CA GLU A 547 16.20 30.68 -50.32
C GLU A 547 15.52 31.83 -51.10
N LEU A 548 14.68 32.62 -50.43
CA LEU A 548 14.10 33.85 -50.97
C LEU A 548 15.19 34.91 -51.23
N GLU A 549 16.14 35.08 -50.31
CA GLU A 549 17.29 35.98 -50.49
C GLU A 549 18.20 35.51 -51.64
N LYS A 550 18.45 34.20 -51.78
CA LYS A 550 19.20 33.62 -52.89
C LYS A 550 18.51 33.83 -54.25
N THR A 551 17.23 33.46 -54.35
CA THR A 551 16.45 33.62 -55.60
C THR A 551 16.26 35.09 -55.97
N ARG A 552 16.17 35.99 -54.99
CA ARG A 552 16.23 37.43 -55.22
C ARG A 552 17.57 37.87 -55.80
N GLY A 553 18.70 37.37 -55.27
CA GLY A 553 20.03 37.61 -55.84
C GLY A 553 20.14 37.14 -57.28
N GLU A 554 19.65 35.92 -57.57
CA GLU A 554 19.58 35.37 -58.94
C GLU A 554 18.74 36.25 -59.88
N VAL A 555 17.63 36.82 -59.41
CA VAL A 555 16.82 37.80 -60.16
C VAL A 555 17.55 39.14 -60.37
N GLU A 556 18.31 39.62 -59.39
CA GLU A 556 19.08 40.86 -59.50
C GLU A 556 20.29 40.71 -60.45
N ASP A 557 20.93 39.53 -60.49
CA ASP A 557 21.96 39.18 -61.47
C ASP A 557 21.39 38.97 -62.88
N LEU A 558 20.23 38.31 -63.01
CA LEU A 558 19.52 38.19 -64.30
C LEU A 558 19.09 39.56 -64.85
N ARG A 559 18.71 40.51 -63.99
CA ARG A 559 18.45 41.91 -64.39
C ARG A 559 19.72 42.61 -64.90
N ARG A 560 20.86 42.41 -64.25
CA ARG A 560 22.15 42.98 -64.72
C ARG A 560 22.55 42.40 -66.08
N ALA A 561 22.45 41.07 -66.24
CA ALA A 561 22.69 40.40 -67.50
C ALA A 561 21.73 40.86 -68.62
N LEU A 562 20.46 41.14 -68.29
CA LEU A 562 19.51 41.74 -69.24
C LEU A 562 19.95 43.14 -69.67
N GLN A 563 20.32 44.02 -68.73
CA GLN A 563 20.83 45.37 -69.03
C GLN A 563 22.11 45.34 -69.87
N GLU A 564 23.01 44.37 -69.64
CA GLU A 564 24.19 44.14 -70.49
C GLU A 564 23.80 43.73 -71.92
N LYS A 565 22.74 42.93 -72.10
CA LYS A 565 22.22 42.60 -73.44
C LYS A 565 21.51 43.78 -74.10
N GLU A 566 20.75 44.58 -73.35
CA GLU A 566 20.11 45.81 -73.85
C GLU A 566 21.16 46.82 -74.31
N ALA A 567 22.24 47.02 -73.54
CA ALA A 567 23.38 47.84 -73.94
C ALA A 567 24.11 47.30 -75.18
N ALA A 568 24.32 45.97 -75.27
CA ALA A 568 24.91 45.35 -76.46
C ALA A 568 24.02 45.51 -77.70
N ILE A 569 22.69 45.38 -77.57
CA ILE A 569 21.71 45.63 -78.64
C ILE A 569 21.74 47.10 -79.07
N TYR A 570 21.91 48.03 -78.13
CA TYR A 570 22.05 49.45 -78.44
C TYR A 570 23.31 49.71 -79.29
N CYS A 571 24.48 49.23 -78.87
CA CYS A 571 25.73 49.35 -79.65
C CYS A 571 25.63 48.69 -81.04
N LEU A 572 25.05 47.48 -81.14
CA LEU A 572 24.81 46.82 -82.43
C LEU A 572 23.83 47.59 -83.33
N THR A 573 22.94 48.39 -82.75
CA THR A 573 22.03 49.28 -83.50
C THR A 573 22.77 50.50 -84.04
N GLU A 574 23.74 51.05 -83.31
CA GLU A 574 24.63 52.11 -83.79
C GLU A 574 25.63 51.61 -84.86
N GLU A 575 26.15 50.39 -84.73
CA GLU A 575 26.92 49.75 -85.81
C GLU A 575 26.06 49.54 -87.07
N LYS A 576 24.81 49.11 -86.91
CA LYS A 576 23.85 48.94 -88.02
C LYS A 576 23.57 50.26 -88.75
N THR A 577 23.42 51.39 -88.06
CA THR A 577 23.20 52.69 -88.71
C THR A 577 24.48 53.25 -89.35
N SER A 578 25.65 53.00 -88.75
CA SER A 578 26.97 53.28 -89.33
C SER A 578 27.23 52.47 -90.62
N LEU A 579 26.82 51.20 -90.65
CA LEU A 579 26.90 50.36 -91.85
C LEU A 579 25.86 50.76 -92.90
N ALA A 580 24.62 51.07 -92.53
CA ALA A 580 23.59 51.51 -93.46
C ALA A 580 23.95 52.84 -94.17
N SER A 581 24.55 53.80 -93.44
CA SER A 581 25.05 55.05 -94.03
C SER A 581 26.26 54.83 -94.96
N LYS A 582 27.16 53.90 -94.65
CA LYS A 582 28.22 53.44 -95.58
C LYS A 582 27.66 52.79 -96.85
N VAL A 583 26.63 51.94 -96.74
CA VAL A 583 25.97 51.32 -97.91
C VAL A 583 25.37 52.40 -98.81
N SER A 584 24.62 53.34 -98.23
CA SER A 584 24.04 54.48 -98.97
C SER A 584 25.11 55.31 -99.69
N SER A 585 26.23 55.60 -99.02
CA SER A 585 27.38 56.31 -99.62
C SER A 585 28.01 55.56 -100.79
N LEU A 586 28.15 54.24 -100.71
CA LEU A 586 28.68 53.41 -101.80
C LEU A 586 27.69 53.32 -102.99
N GLN A 587 26.39 53.27 -102.70
CA GLN A 587 25.34 53.15 -103.71
C GLN A 587 25.26 54.41 -104.59
N CYS A 588 25.28 55.60 -104.00
CA CYS A 588 25.38 56.86 -104.76
C CYS A 588 26.64 56.93 -105.65
N ARG A 589 27.76 56.30 -105.24
CA ARG A 589 29.00 56.29 -106.04
C ARG A 589 28.88 55.37 -107.25
N LEU A 590 28.26 54.20 -107.08
CA LEU A 590 27.97 53.24 -108.15
C LEU A 590 27.05 53.81 -109.23
N GLU A 591 26.05 54.60 -108.83
CA GLU A 591 25.15 55.29 -109.77
C GLU A 591 25.88 56.38 -110.59
N GLY A 592 26.84 57.08 -109.99
CA GLY A 592 27.74 58.02 -110.69
C GLY A 592 28.71 57.34 -111.66
N GLU A 593 29.30 56.20 -111.29
CA GLU A 593 30.17 55.41 -112.16
C GLU A 593 29.39 54.82 -113.36
N THR A 594 28.14 54.37 -113.13
CA THR A 594 27.26 53.78 -114.16
C THR A 594 26.82 54.81 -115.21
N THR A 595 26.46 56.02 -114.78
CA THR A 595 26.05 57.10 -115.71
C THR A 595 27.22 57.57 -116.58
N SER A 596 28.44 57.64 -116.03
CA SER A 596 29.65 58.01 -116.79
C SER A 596 29.96 57.01 -117.92
N LEU A 597 29.93 55.71 -117.64
CA LEU A 597 30.20 54.66 -118.64
C LEU A 597 29.13 54.61 -119.74
N THR A 598 27.87 54.90 -119.41
CA THR A 598 26.77 54.90 -120.38
C THR A 598 26.94 55.99 -121.44
N GLN A 599 27.45 57.17 -121.06
CA GLN A 599 27.76 58.26 -121.99
C GLN A 599 28.89 57.88 -122.97
N GLN A 600 29.99 57.32 -122.46
CA GLN A 600 31.17 56.99 -123.29
C GLN A 600 30.86 55.97 -124.40
N MET A 601 29.93 55.03 -124.15
CA MET A 601 29.50 54.08 -125.18
C MET A 601 28.70 54.74 -126.31
N ALA A 602 27.95 55.81 -126.03
CA ALA A 602 27.22 56.55 -127.07
C ALA A 602 28.18 57.29 -128.01
N ASP A 603 29.21 57.93 -127.45
CA ASP A 603 30.18 58.72 -128.20
C ASP A 603 31.03 57.82 -129.14
N MET A 604 31.47 56.63 -128.68
CA MET A 604 32.14 55.67 -129.57
C MET A 604 31.23 55.17 -130.70
N LYS A 605 29.94 54.93 -130.44
CA LYS A 605 29.01 54.41 -131.45
C LYS A 605 28.83 55.41 -132.60
N TYR A 606 28.68 56.69 -132.28
CA TYR A 606 28.56 57.78 -133.25
C TYR A 606 29.80 57.90 -134.16
N HIS A 607 31.00 57.66 -133.63
CA HIS A 607 32.23 57.66 -134.44
C HIS A 607 32.28 56.51 -135.45
N LEU A 608 31.90 55.28 -135.05
CA LEU A 608 31.92 54.11 -135.93
C LEU A 608 30.86 54.17 -137.04
N GLU A 609 29.66 54.71 -136.74
CA GLU A 609 28.62 54.93 -137.75
C GLU A 609 29.07 55.91 -138.85
N LYS A 610 29.94 56.87 -138.52
CA LYS A 610 30.46 57.88 -139.46
C LYS A 610 31.51 57.35 -140.43
N GLU A 611 32.39 56.42 -140.02
CA GLU A 611 33.32 55.75 -140.94
C GLU A 611 32.60 54.77 -141.89
N ALA A 612 31.59 54.07 -141.37
CA ALA A 612 30.78 53.15 -142.18
C ALA A 612 29.99 53.85 -143.31
N GLU A 613 29.65 55.12 -143.13
CA GLU A 613 29.00 55.95 -144.15
C GLU A 613 29.98 56.33 -145.28
N GLN A 614 31.23 56.64 -144.95
CA GLN A 614 32.26 57.00 -145.93
C GLN A 614 32.64 55.82 -146.83
N LEU A 615 32.74 54.61 -146.26
CA LEU A 615 33.04 53.40 -147.04
C LEU A 615 31.92 53.01 -148.00
N ARG A 616 30.64 53.27 -147.67
CA ARG A 616 29.50 53.02 -148.57
C ARG A 616 29.53 53.88 -149.84
N ASN A 617 29.93 55.15 -149.72
CA ASN A 617 30.02 56.05 -150.87
C ASN A 617 31.07 55.59 -151.89
N CYS A 618 32.26 55.16 -151.43
CA CYS A 618 33.29 54.59 -152.31
C CYS A 618 32.87 53.28 -152.99
N VAL A 619 31.96 52.50 -152.39
CA VAL A 619 31.39 51.29 -153.02
C VAL A 619 30.40 51.67 -154.13
N MET A 620 29.52 52.65 -153.90
CA MET A 620 28.55 53.10 -154.91
C MET A 620 29.23 53.61 -156.19
N GLU A 621 30.31 54.39 -156.09
CA GLU A 621 31.06 54.88 -157.26
C GLU A 621 31.65 53.74 -158.10
N LEU A 622 32.09 52.65 -157.45
CA LEU A 622 32.59 51.45 -158.13
C LEU A 622 31.45 50.60 -158.75
N GLU A 623 30.30 50.52 -158.09
CA GLU A 623 29.13 49.80 -158.61
C GLU A 623 28.52 50.50 -159.83
N GLU A 624 28.43 51.84 -159.84
CA GLU A 624 27.92 52.62 -160.98
C GLU A 624 28.84 52.51 -162.22
N ALA A 625 30.16 52.49 -162.02
CA ALA A 625 31.12 52.20 -163.09
C ALA A 625 30.95 50.77 -163.65
N ASN A 626 30.73 49.78 -162.77
CA ASN A 626 30.58 48.38 -163.16
C ASN A 626 29.23 48.08 -163.86
N ALA A 627 28.16 48.79 -163.50
CA ALA A 627 26.86 48.73 -164.17
C ALA A 627 26.96 49.19 -165.64
N ASN A 628 27.68 50.29 -165.89
CA ASN A 628 27.93 50.83 -167.23
C ASN A 628 28.73 49.87 -168.15
N LEU A 629 29.63 49.06 -167.57
CA LEU A 629 30.34 47.99 -168.29
C LEU A 629 29.43 46.78 -168.56
N SER A 630 28.67 46.36 -167.55
CA SER A 630 27.74 45.22 -167.63
C SER A 630 26.65 45.44 -168.69
N GLN A 631 26.13 46.66 -168.83
CA GLN A 631 25.12 46.98 -169.84
C GLN A 631 25.65 46.81 -171.28
N LYS A 632 26.91 47.19 -171.54
CA LYS A 632 27.61 46.98 -172.83
C LYS A 632 27.91 45.51 -173.10
N LEU A 633 28.27 44.73 -172.09
CA LEU A 633 28.47 43.28 -172.21
C LEU A 633 27.17 42.59 -172.65
N SER A 634 26.03 43.03 -172.12
CA SER A 634 24.71 42.47 -172.42
C SER A 634 24.26 42.65 -173.87
N THR A 635 24.72 43.70 -174.57
CA THR A 635 24.32 44.00 -175.95
C THR A 635 25.17 43.28 -176.98
N THR A 636 26.48 43.09 -176.75
CA THR A 636 27.34 42.27 -177.63
C THR A 636 27.00 40.78 -177.55
N GLN A 637 26.70 40.24 -176.36
CA GLN A 637 26.22 38.85 -176.23
C GLN A 637 24.93 38.59 -177.05
N ARG A 638 24.03 39.57 -177.09
CA ARG A 638 22.76 39.48 -177.85
C ARG A 638 22.94 39.51 -179.37
N GLN A 639 24.09 39.97 -179.88
CA GLN A 639 24.40 40.00 -181.31
C GLN A 639 25.05 38.69 -181.80
N LEU A 640 25.94 38.08 -181.00
CA LEU A 640 26.70 36.91 -181.46
C LEU A 640 25.98 35.56 -181.25
N ALA A 641 24.99 35.49 -180.35
CA ALA A 641 24.07 34.36 -180.27
C ALA A 641 23.26 34.13 -181.58
N GLN A 642 23.15 35.14 -182.45
CA GLN A 642 22.58 34.99 -183.79
C GLN A 642 23.56 34.32 -184.78
N LEU A 643 24.86 34.46 -184.57
CA LEU A 643 25.92 33.83 -185.37
C LEU A 643 26.15 32.36 -184.98
N GLU A 644 26.08 32.03 -183.69
CA GLU A 644 26.12 30.64 -183.20
C GLU A 644 24.98 29.81 -183.81
N LYS A 645 23.77 30.39 -183.90
CA LYS A 645 22.60 29.78 -184.55
C LYS A 645 22.80 29.49 -186.05
N CYS A 646 23.69 30.24 -186.71
CA CYS A 646 24.05 30.02 -188.12
C CYS A 646 25.07 28.87 -188.27
N TYR A 647 26.05 28.77 -187.37
CA TYR A 647 27.02 27.66 -187.38
C TYR A 647 26.45 26.32 -186.93
N TYR A 648 25.43 26.30 -186.06
CA TYR A 648 24.72 25.06 -185.69
C TYR A 648 24.14 24.33 -186.92
N GLN A 649 23.66 25.07 -187.94
CA GLN A 649 23.16 24.50 -189.20
C GLN A 649 24.29 23.91 -190.08
N LYS A 650 25.55 24.35 -189.88
CA LYS A 650 26.72 23.81 -190.57
C LYS A 650 27.15 22.46 -189.98
N VAL A 651 27.13 22.34 -188.65
CA VAL A 651 27.41 21.09 -187.92
C VAL A 651 26.44 19.99 -188.35
N ASP A 652 25.14 20.32 -188.42
CA ASP A 652 24.07 19.42 -188.83
C ASP A 652 24.18 18.92 -190.30
N THR A 653 25.12 19.45 -191.09
CA THR A 653 25.36 18.98 -192.46
C THR A 653 26.46 17.91 -192.53
N LEU A 654 27.58 18.10 -191.84
CA LEU A 654 28.77 17.22 -191.97
C LEU A 654 28.82 16.07 -190.95
N SER A 655 27.94 16.06 -189.94
CA SER A 655 27.68 14.84 -189.15
C SER A 655 27.29 13.64 -190.03
N ARG A 656 26.69 13.89 -191.22
CA ARG A 656 26.34 12.84 -192.20
C ARG A 656 27.54 12.28 -192.98
N GLU A 657 28.68 12.98 -193.04
CA GLU A 657 29.92 12.42 -193.61
C GLU A 657 30.64 11.52 -192.60
N ASN A 658 30.50 11.82 -191.30
CA ASN A 658 31.00 10.99 -190.20
C ASN A 658 30.38 9.58 -190.25
N GLU A 659 29.07 9.49 -190.51
CA GLU A 659 28.35 8.22 -190.70
C GLU A 659 28.88 7.37 -191.87
N MET A 660 29.38 7.98 -192.96
CA MET A 660 29.85 7.25 -194.14
C MET A 660 31.27 6.69 -193.98
N MET A 661 32.19 7.44 -193.38
CA MET A 661 33.57 6.96 -193.23
C MET A 661 33.76 6.03 -192.03
N GLN A 662 32.85 6.05 -191.05
CA GLN A 662 32.77 5.00 -190.02
C GLN A 662 32.51 3.60 -190.62
N THR A 663 31.87 3.50 -191.80
CA THR A 663 31.74 2.22 -192.51
C THR A 663 33.10 1.63 -192.97
N LYS A 664 34.13 2.46 -193.20
CA LYS A 664 35.49 2.00 -193.54
C LYS A 664 36.36 1.64 -192.34
N ILE A 665 35.92 1.96 -191.12
CA ILE A 665 36.57 1.47 -189.90
C ILE A 665 36.37 -0.06 -189.81
N ALA A 666 35.17 -0.57 -190.15
CA ALA A 666 34.89 -2.00 -190.19
C ALA A 666 35.83 -2.80 -191.11
N ASP A 667 35.86 -2.49 -192.41
CA ASP A 667 36.65 -3.24 -193.42
C ASP A 667 38.17 -3.30 -193.15
N LYS A 668 38.70 -2.40 -192.32
CA LYS A 668 40.15 -2.33 -192.03
C LYS A 668 40.55 -2.88 -190.67
N ASP A 669 39.66 -2.87 -189.68
CA ASP A 669 39.87 -3.66 -188.47
C ASP A 669 39.93 -5.17 -188.82
N ASP A 670 39.06 -5.66 -189.70
CA ASP A 670 39.10 -7.05 -190.20
C ASP A 670 40.46 -7.41 -190.86
N GLN A 671 40.99 -6.53 -191.71
CA GLN A 671 42.23 -6.82 -192.46
C GLN A 671 43.50 -6.77 -191.61
N LEU A 672 43.57 -5.95 -190.56
CA LEU A 672 44.74 -5.89 -189.68
C LEU A 672 44.59 -6.81 -188.47
N GLN A 673 43.37 -7.22 -188.10
CA GLN A 673 43.16 -8.38 -187.23
C GLN A 673 43.83 -9.64 -187.84
N ALA A 674 43.69 -9.88 -189.15
CA ALA A 674 44.41 -10.96 -189.84
C ALA A 674 45.96 -10.80 -189.83
N ALA A 675 46.50 -9.60 -189.57
CA ALA A 675 47.94 -9.40 -189.38
C ALA A 675 48.39 -9.65 -187.93
N LYS A 676 47.54 -9.33 -186.94
CA LYS A 676 47.72 -9.80 -185.54
C LYS A 676 47.70 -11.34 -185.48
N ASP A 677 46.95 -11.98 -186.37
CA ASP A 677 46.92 -13.44 -186.50
C ASP A 677 48.22 -14.01 -187.11
N CYS A 678 48.98 -13.26 -187.92
CA CYS A 678 50.33 -13.67 -188.35
C CYS A 678 51.37 -13.56 -187.24
N ILE A 679 51.29 -12.52 -186.39
CA ILE A 679 52.11 -12.41 -185.18
C ILE A 679 51.77 -13.58 -184.24
N THR A 680 50.49 -13.78 -183.91
CA THR A 680 50.09 -14.87 -183.01
C THR A 680 50.20 -16.27 -183.63
N LEU A 681 50.23 -16.46 -184.94
CA LEU A 681 50.62 -17.75 -185.53
C LEU A 681 52.12 -18.01 -185.39
N ARG A 682 53.01 -17.05 -185.67
CA ARG A 682 54.45 -17.29 -185.46
C ARG A 682 54.79 -17.43 -183.99
N ASP A 683 54.18 -16.63 -183.12
CA ASP A 683 54.38 -16.72 -181.68
C ASP A 683 53.61 -17.88 -181.03
N SER A 684 52.54 -18.43 -181.61
CA SER A 684 51.94 -19.69 -181.10
C SER A 684 52.46 -20.95 -181.78
N GLU A 685 53.19 -20.85 -182.89
CA GLU A 685 54.01 -21.94 -183.41
C GLU A 685 55.30 -22.03 -182.59
N ILE A 686 56.03 -20.92 -182.38
CA ILE A 686 57.25 -20.87 -181.55
C ILE A 686 56.93 -21.05 -180.06
N MET A 687 55.83 -20.46 -179.57
CA MET A 687 55.49 -20.39 -178.14
C MET A 687 54.20 -21.15 -177.77
N ARG A 688 53.69 -22.02 -178.66
CA ARG A 688 52.80 -23.17 -178.36
C ARG A 688 53.08 -24.42 -179.24
N LEU A 689 54.21 -24.45 -179.95
CA LEU A 689 55.30 -25.39 -179.69
C LEU A 689 56.49 -24.68 -178.97
N LYS A 690 56.26 -23.85 -177.93
CA LYS A 690 56.14 -24.44 -176.56
C LYS A 690 55.28 -25.69 -176.61
N LEU A 691 55.85 -26.87 -176.72
CA LEU A 691 56.49 -27.49 -175.56
C LEU A 691 55.51 -27.41 -174.36
N ARG A 692 54.31 -28.02 -174.37
CA ARG A 692 53.67 -29.02 -175.28
C ARG A 692 54.52 -30.23 -175.69
N LEU A 693 55.56 -30.39 -174.89
CA LEU A 693 56.51 -31.45 -174.61
C LEU A 693 57.05 -30.97 -173.25
N CYS A 694 56.19 -30.84 -172.23
CA CYS A 694 55.60 -31.94 -171.47
C CYS A 694 56.69 -32.77 -170.80
N SER A 695 56.53 -32.99 -169.50
CA SER A 695 57.37 -33.88 -168.68
C SER A 695 58.81 -33.41 -168.40
N LEU A 696 59.42 -32.48 -169.15
CA LEU A 696 60.82 -32.05 -168.97
C LEU A 696 61.14 -30.56 -169.29
N ASP A 697 62.24 -30.09 -168.70
CA ASP A 697 63.29 -29.15 -169.21
C ASP A 697 63.09 -27.60 -169.44
N LYS A 698 63.93 -26.85 -168.67
CA LYS A 698 64.93 -25.82 -169.07
C LYS A 698 64.63 -24.31 -169.32
N CYS A 699 65.46 -23.51 -168.61
CA CYS A 699 66.27 -22.35 -169.05
C CYS A 699 65.76 -20.87 -169.14
N ASN A 700 66.34 -20.06 -168.23
CA ASN A 700 67.14 -18.84 -168.47
C ASN A 700 66.50 -17.42 -168.58
N SER A 701 67.16 -16.45 -167.92
CA SER A 701 67.17 -14.96 -168.10
C SER A 701 65.83 -14.17 -168.13
N GLY A 702 65.73 -12.92 -167.64
CA GLY A 702 66.72 -12.01 -167.02
C GLY A 702 66.75 -10.62 -167.68
N LEU A 703 67.01 -9.56 -166.89
CA LEU A 703 67.16 -8.13 -167.31
C LEU A 703 65.83 -7.48 -167.80
N GLY A 704 65.64 -6.15 -167.82
CA GLY A 704 66.56 -4.99 -167.73
C GLY A 704 66.99 -4.49 -169.12
N PRO A 705 67.29 -3.19 -169.36
CA PRO A 705 67.38 -2.00 -168.48
C PRO A 705 66.11 -1.09 -168.60
N GLY A 706 65.98 0.13 -168.06
CA GLY A 706 66.94 1.11 -167.48
C GLY A 706 67.45 2.15 -168.51
N PRO A 707 68.14 3.25 -168.13
CA PRO A 707 68.44 3.74 -166.78
C PRO A 707 68.26 5.29 -166.63
N ASP A 708 68.97 5.90 -165.65
CA ASP A 708 69.40 7.31 -165.54
C ASP A 708 68.39 8.45 -165.20
N CYS A 709 68.71 9.42 -164.31
CA CYS A 709 69.77 9.48 -163.28
C CYS A 709 69.53 10.57 -162.20
N CYS A 710 70.15 10.41 -161.02
CA CYS A 710 70.43 11.38 -159.93
C CYS A 710 69.25 12.10 -159.20
N VAL A 711 69.08 12.14 -157.86
CA VAL A 711 69.96 12.23 -156.64
C VAL A 711 70.29 13.69 -156.26
N PRO A 712 70.23 14.12 -154.95
CA PRO A 712 69.72 13.48 -153.72
C PRO A 712 68.35 14.12 -153.30
N MET A 713 67.83 14.27 -152.06
CA MET A 713 68.29 14.10 -150.67
C MET A 713 67.14 13.76 -149.68
N SER A 714 67.46 13.63 -148.38
CA SER A 714 66.60 13.33 -147.21
C SER A 714 65.44 14.31 -146.92
N GLY A 715 64.25 13.88 -146.48
CA GLY A 715 63.80 12.49 -146.28
C GLY A 715 62.31 12.34 -145.94
N THR A 716 61.61 11.52 -146.74
CA THR A 716 60.36 10.78 -146.45
C THR A 716 59.16 11.53 -145.84
N HIS A 717 58.40 12.21 -146.70
CA HIS A 717 56.93 12.19 -146.60
C HIS A 717 56.39 10.88 -147.22
N ALA A 718 55.20 10.44 -146.77
CA ALA A 718 54.37 9.44 -147.44
C ALA A 718 52.90 9.87 -147.37
N MET A 719 52.09 9.55 -148.39
CA MET A 719 50.74 10.09 -148.62
C MET A 719 49.77 8.99 -149.07
N ALA A 720 48.48 9.20 -148.78
CA ALA A 720 47.27 9.00 -149.63
C ALA A 720 47.13 7.71 -150.50
N CYS A 721 45.95 7.18 -150.84
CA CYS A 721 44.53 7.40 -150.50
C CYS A 721 43.73 6.16 -151.02
N GLU A 722 42.39 6.03 -151.02
CA GLU A 722 41.29 6.91 -150.59
C GLU A 722 40.16 6.05 -149.94
N THR A 723 40.21 5.88 -148.62
CA THR A 723 39.30 5.15 -147.72
C THR A 723 39.90 5.32 -146.30
N GLY A 724 39.31 5.01 -145.14
CA GLY A 724 38.06 4.37 -144.76
C GLY A 724 38.22 3.76 -143.36
N ASN A 725 37.26 3.96 -142.44
CA ASN A 725 37.03 3.21 -141.18
C ASN A 725 38.14 3.04 -140.08
N LYS A 726 37.82 3.62 -138.89
CA LYS A 726 37.83 3.01 -137.52
C LYS A 726 39.11 2.84 -136.65
N CYS A 727 38.89 3.13 -135.35
CA CYS A 727 39.34 2.43 -134.12
C CYS A 727 40.55 2.88 -133.23
N ARG A 728 40.17 3.41 -132.04
CA ARG A 728 40.68 3.13 -130.66
C ARG A 728 42.12 3.49 -130.18
N ARG A 729 42.14 4.24 -129.05
CA ARG A 729 43.16 4.30 -127.96
C ARG A 729 44.57 4.80 -128.37
N ARG A 730 45.20 5.74 -127.64
CA ARG A 730 45.42 5.80 -126.18
C ARG A 730 45.58 7.25 -125.67
N SER A 731 45.81 7.35 -124.35
CA SER A 731 46.62 8.37 -123.64
C SER A 731 46.02 9.79 -123.49
N LEU A 732 46.23 10.46 -122.34
CA LEU A 732 46.73 10.02 -121.03
C LEU A 732 46.39 11.07 -119.96
N SER A 733 46.38 10.68 -118.67
CA SER A 733 46.65 11.49 -117.45
C SER A 733 45.85 12.78 -117.22
N CYS A 734 45.56 13.23 -115.99
CA CYS A 734 45.56 12.67 -114.63
C CYS A 734 44.56 13.55 -113.85
N GLY A 735 44.02 13.24 -112.67
CA GLY A 735 44.56 12.53 -111.49
C GLY A 735 44.25 13.45 -110.29
N VAL A 736 43.64 12.93 -109.22
CA VAL A 736 44.36 12.57 -107.98
C VAL A 736 45.03 13.82 -107.35
N SER A 737 44.43 14.56 -106.40
CA SER A 737 43.88 14.23 -105.06
C SER A 737 44.94 14.12 -103.94
N SER A 738 44.51 13.94 -102.67
CA SER A 738 45.30 13.93 -101.40
C SER A 738 45.76 15.32 -100.93
N SER A 739 45.94 15.63 -99.63
CA SER A 739 45.67 14.97 -98.32
C SER A 739 45.48 16.09 -97.25
N CYS A 740 44.88 15.96 -96.07
CA CYS A 740 44.96 15.01 -94.93
C CYS A 740 43.62 15.08 -94.14
N THR A 741 43.00 14.04 -93.54
CA THR A 741 43.34 13.21 -92.35
C THR A 741 43.64 13.98 -91.04
N PRO A 742 43.24 13.50 -89.83
CA PRO A 742 42.59 12.20 -89.50
C PRO A 742 41.37 12.25 -88.52
N GLN A 743 40.67 11.10 -88.38
CA GLN A 743 40.08 10.49 -87.15
C GLN A 743 39.08 11.27 -86.23
N SER A 744 38.12 10.63 -85.51
CA SER A 744 37.46 9.31 -85.65
C SER A 744 36.34 9.09 -84.59
N ASN A 745 35.25 8.40 -84.95
CA ASN A 745 34.43 7.50 -84.10
C ASN A 745 33.63 8.13 -82.91
N CYS A 746 32.53 7.56 -82.37
CA CYS A 746 31.74 6.37 -82.73
C CYS A 746 30.30 6.37 -82.13
N SER A 747 29.31 5.78 -82.82
CA SER A 747 28.07 5.14 -82.27
C SER A 747 27.07 5.97 -81.42
N LYS A 748 25.81 5.60 -81.15
CA LYS A 748 24.80 4.57 -81.58
C LYS A 748 23.41 5.21 -81.26
N TRP A 749 22.40 5.24 -82.15
CA TRP A 749 21.40 4.20 -82.48
C TRP A 749 20.35 3.81 -81.38
N LYS A 750 19.07 3.77 -81.81
CA LYS A 750 17.80 3.42 -81.13
C LYS A 750 17.13 4.52 -80.28
N VAL A 751 15.80 4.80 -80.26
CA VAL A 751 14.52 4.03 -80.46
C VAL A 751 14.15 3.19 -79.21
N THR A 752 12.94 3.13 -78.63
CA THR A 752 11.55 3.66 -78.83
C THR A 752 11.11 4.41 -77.53
N SER A 753 10.19 5.39 -77.48
CA SER A 753 8.71 5.41 -77.61
C SER A 753 7.89 4.51 -76.66
N GLU A 754 6.83 5.14 -76.10
CA GLU A 754 5.57 4.60 -75.54
C GLU A 754 5.43 4.13 -74.06
N GLN A 755 4.37 4.68 -73.44
CA GLN A 755 3.47 4.13 -72.39
C GLN A 755 4.12 3.65 -71.07
N LEU A 756 3.82 4.24 -69.90
CA LEU A 756 2.53 4.76 -69.41
C LEU A 756 2.60 6.19 -68.84
#